data_AF-A0A2J7ZWG9-F1
#
_entry.id   AF-A0A2J7ZWG9-F1
#
_cell.length_a   1.000
_cell.length_b   1.000
_cell.length_c   1.000
_cell.angle_alpha   90.00
_cell.angle_beta   90.00
_cell.angle_gamma   90.00
#
_symmetry.space_group_name_H-M   'P 1'
#
loop_
_entity.id
_entity.type
_entity.pdbx_description
1 polymer ?
#
loop_
_entity_poly.entity_id
_entity_poly.type
_entity_poly.pdbx_seq_one_letter_code
_entity_poly.pdbx_strand_id
1 'polypeptide(L)'
;MPMPGRPWPGLLLIAGLVLRATGQITTLQTFPLDWDNVVADPPSTRNLTANCRCDLQEGACDLGCCCDSQCPSGLNSLFTAEGVCLPEGSKQQTLTYCVPKDYVFKVNLPSSSDFYTITKDQAEVKFFSELLCIVTDSNPNLGEAYPDPPAGAVGDNANLAQCPATISPPAKITDYRFRSYVYVQQPNSTTSQPLTVPYPAFSSECNDQSVVGFLVSLPTGSREYYTTCQRDLTALNLSSVCTGSGLLTPQHYSGLRFLTGRGATVAAQPVTVINTQYLNPDTGVLRTVSNATSAYNATAGRCTNVVRYLNVTLYYTLQDDAAESTPGYIDTVELTFVVTDVATSGAAWLQQGVRVSWLPTELPQPIEVINSGNPGYITGFPLLAGLLATTSDGLVDKQAISRMVGGVPVAAPGVGGACSPTALSFVKYGANTTSTCSVSLTASQLKDFCTTQQDKPDKYVAFVLSSLYQSILNNTLYVGEWGDSDVNNINQWLQVAVSGYPFNPSIYSQADNACSGVIVGFDLQIVTGVAFSSNNLQQKVGRAPRRRTRGAFGGARRVPATHRRSVGASPVPALFGIGGPTPGDVLGKDYDKKTPSYDKGRRAGILLHPTSLPGAYGIGELGDEARRFVDWLGEAGMTVWQLLPLVPPDPMFYSPYSGTDANGGNPLVVSIAELVKDGLLTWAEAPATVPVANVDYPAVAAAKQPLLQIAARRLLHDAPFLPLKEEYLKYRKEHPWVEDSALFDVARNLPELSQLAWWEWPEPLRLRQPAALKEFREVHKEAIDEYIVIQYFFEKQWLAIRAYANSRGIKIIGDMPIYVGGHSADVWANRHLFELNDAGLPEQVSGVPPDAFSETGQLWGSPLYRWTAHKQEGYKWWSQRMARALQLYDECRIDHFRGFAGYWSVGAAEETAMNGAWRLGPGLELFTAMKKSLGAVPILAEDLGVITTDVVALREAIGAPGMVVVQFAWGGGPSNVHLPHNHYENCFVYPGTHDNETAVGWFRGSANEGDKAYIRSYLRTDGSDIAWDFIRSCMAAVPRTCVTMMQDVMRLDNTARMNTPGTAAGNWRWRMGDWGVYDRLKAETADLHQVAKDTNRLPPPAKKKAAEAA
;
A
#
# COMPACT_ATOMS: atom_id res chain seq x y z
N MET A 1 67.07 23.06 -28.93
CA MET A 1 66.53 23.44 -30.26
C MET A 1 65.07 23.89 -30.09
N PRO A 2 64.47 24.64 -31.03
CA PRO A 2 63.78 25.89 -30.68
C PRO A 2 62.28 25.82 -30.36
N MET A 3 61.75 26.94 -29.82
CA MET A 3 60.31 27.28 -29.75
C MET A 3 59.78 27.69 -31.15
N PRO A 4 58.45 27.81 -31.37
CA PRO A 4 57.63 28.95 -30.87
C PRO A 4 56.28 28.53 -30.23
N GLY A 5 55.53 29.39 -29.51
CA GLY A 5 55.75 30.81 -29.20
C GLY A 5 54.84 31.36 -28.07
N ARG A 6 55.14 32.59 -27.61
CA ARG A 6 54.44 33.43 -26.60
C ARG A 6 53.70 34.59 -27.33
N PRO A 7 52.79 35.42 -26.74
CA PRO A 7 52.70 35.96 -25.35
C PRO A 7 51.33 35.71 -24.64
N TRP A 8 51.07 35.95 -23.34
CA TRP A 8 51.37 37.05 -22.37
C TRP A 8 50.67 38.40 -22.70
N PRO A 9 50.28 39.26 -21.72
CA PRO A 9 50.32 39.17 -20.24
C PRO A 9 48.95 39.44 -19.55
N GLY A 10 48.89 39.53 -18.20
CA GLY A 10 47.71 40.09 -17.49
C GLY A 10 47.73 39.97 -15.95
N LEU A 11 47.36 41.05 -15.25
CA LEU A 11 47.24 41.19 -13.77
C LEU A 11 46.19 40.22 -13.18
N LEU A 12 46.22 39.74 -11.93
CA LEU A 12 46.91 40.14 -10.68
C LEU A 12 46.37 41.42 -9.99
N LEU A 13 45.15 41.39 -9.40
CA LEU A 13 44.91 41.83 -8.01
C LEU A 13 43.45 41.65 -7.51
N ILE A 14 43.39 41.03 -6.34
CA ILE A 14 42.36 40.98 -5.29
C ILE A 14 41.29 42.10 -5.32
N ALA A 15 40.03 41.71 -5.48
CA ALA A 15 38.89 42.32 -4.80
C ALA A 15 37.88 41.20 -4.45
N GLY A 16 37.57 41.01 -3.17
CA GLY A 16 36.75 39.88 -2.74
C GLY A 16 35.25 40.18 -2.82
N LEU A 17 34.49 39.39 -3.59
CA LEU A 17 33.06 39.30 -3.35
C LEU A 17 32.84 38.40 -2.13
N VAL A 18 32.81 39.03 -0.96
CA VAL A 18 32.38 38.40 0.29
C VAL A 18 30.90 38.10 0.16
N LEU A 19 30.57 36.92 -0.36
CA LEU A 19 29.27 36.27 -0.11
C LEU A 19 29.24 35.80 1.34
N ARG A 20 29.16 36.78 2.23
CA ARG A 20 28.44 36.65 3.50
C ARG A 20 27.09 36.02 3.15
N ALA A 21 26.83 34.85 3.71
CA ALA A 21 25.46 34.37 3.86
C ALA A 21 24.76 35.23 4.93
N THR A 22 24.48 36.49 4.60
CA THR A 22 23.65 37.42 5.39
C THR A 22 22.16 37.21 5.15
N GLY A 23 21.78 36.12 4.46
CA GLY A 23 20.47 35.52 4.66
C GLY A 23 20.35 35.15 6.13
N GLN A 24 19.54 35.92 6.87
CA GLN A 24 19.33 35.69 8.29
C GLN A 24 18.78 34.29 8.52
N ILE A 25 19.12 33.71 9.67
CA ILE A 25 18.47 32.51 10.19
C ILE A 25 16.96 32.69 10.07
N THR A 26 16.27 31.74 9.43
CA THR A 26 14.81 31.62 9.52
C THR A 26 14.45 31.19 10.94
N THR A 27 14.36 32.19 11.81
CA THR A 27 13.63 32.08 13.08
C THR A 27 12.27 31.48 12.77
N LEU A 28 11.91 30.42 13.50
CA LEU A 28 10.54 29.92 13.49
C LEU A 28 9.63 31.13 13.76
N GLN A 29 8.77 31.46 12.81
CA GLN A 29 7.76 32.48 13.06
C GLN A 29 6.80 31.88 14.08
N THR A 30 6.84 32.43 15.28
CA THR A 30 5.89 32.13 16.35
C THR A 30 5.15 33.41 16.74
N PHE A 31 3.98 33.24 17.33
CA PHE A 31 3.23 34.36 17.89
C PHE A 31 3.88 34.83 19.20
N PRO A 32 3.85 36.14 19.50
CA PRO A 32 4.23 36.66 20.80
C PRO A 32 3.33 36.08 21.88
N LEU A 33 3.85 35.97 23.10
CA LEU A 33 3.10 35.55 24.28
C LEU A 33 2.76 36.78 25.12
N ASP A 34 1.51 36.85 25.57
CA ASP A 34 1.06 37.82 26.56
C ASP A 34 1.10 37.17 27.95
N TRP A 35 2.15 37.50 28.71
CA TRP A 35 2.43 36.88 30.01
C TRP A 35 1.45 37.27 31.11
N ASP A 36 0.64 38.32 30.94
CA ASP A 36 -0.38 38.68 31.93
C ASP A 36 -1.52 37.65 31.95
N ASN A 37 -1.83 37.04 30.80
CA ASN A 37 -2.85 36.00 30.66
C ASN A 37 -2.37 34.58 31.03
N VAL A 38 -1.05 34.39 31.22
CA VAL A 38 -0.48 33.08 31.59
C VAL A 38 -0.62 32.86 33.09
N VAL A 39 -1.29 31.78 33.49
CA VAL A 39 -1.41 31.35 34.90
C VAL A 39 -0.16 30.57 35.35
N ALA A 40 0.13 30.60 36.66
CA ALA A 40 1.28 29.87 37.21
C ALA A 40 1.06 28.35 37.28
N ASP A 41 -0.12 27.94 37.76
CA ASP A 41 -0.57 26.54 37.81
C ASP A 41 -1.64 26.31 36.73
N PRO A 42 -1.30 25.82 35.52
CA PRO A 42 -2.27 25.59 34.46
C PRO A 42 -3.19 24.40 34.76
N PRO A 43 -4.50 24.46 34.44
CA PRO A 43 -5.44 23.41 34.76
C PRO A 43 -5.22 22.14 33.91
N SER A 44 -5.37 20.98 34.53
CA SER A 44 -4.88 19.69 34.01
C SER A 44 -5.79 18.98 32.99
N THR A 45 -7.07 19.37 32.89
CA THR A 45 -8.08 18.64 32.11
C THR A 45 -9.12 19.57 31.50
N ARG A 46 -9.32 19.51 30.17
CA ARG A 46 -10.41 20.21 29.48
C ARG A 46 -11.75 19.53 29.80
N ASN A 47 -12.73 20.28 30.31
CA ASN A 47 -14.01 19.73 30.73
C ASN A 47 -15.00 19.57 29.55
N LEU A 48 -14.87 18.50 28.78
CA LEU A 48 -15.81 18.14 27.69
C LEU A 48 -17.20 17.67 28.18
N THR A 49 -17.55 17.91 29.45
CA THR A 49 -18.84 17.53 30.06
C THR A 49 -19.66 18.75 30.57
N ALA A 50 -19.29 19.96 30.16
CA ALA A 50 -20.05 21.19 30.42
C ALA A 50 -21.48 21.16 29.82
N ASN A 51 -22.34 22.07 30.28
CA ASN A 51 -23.76 22.11 29.88
C ASN A 51 -23.96 22.46 28.40
N CYS A 52 -23.12 23.34 27.85
CA CYS A 52 -22.94 23.48 26.41
C CYS A 52 -21.65 22.73 26.04
N ARG A 53 -21.70 21.80 25.07
CA ARG A 53 -20.55 20.92 24.76
C ARG A 53 -19.72 21.37 23.56
N CYS A 54 -20.05 22.51 22.98
CA CYS A 54 -19.24 23.22 21.99
C CYS A 54 -18.79 24.62 22.42
N ASP A 55 -19.14 25.04 23.65
CA ASP A 55 -18.46 26.11 24.36
C ASP A 55 -17.15 25.51 24.89
N LEU A 56 -16.04 26.01 24.36
CA LEU A 56 -14.72 25.41 24.41
C LEU A 56 -13.65 26.42 24.86
N GLN A 57 -14.00 27.71 24.87
CA GLN A 57 -13.22 28.85 25.32
C GLN A 57 -14.02 29.67 26.35
N GLU A 58 -13.82 29.40 27.64
CA GLU A 58 -14.52 30.09 28.74
C GLU A 58 -14.36 31.62 28.65
N GLY A 59 -15.43 32.31 28.26
CA GLY A 59 -15.47 33.77 28.10
C GLY A 59 -15.22 34.31 26.68
N ALA A 60 -15.06 33.46 25.67
CA ALA A 60 -14.96 33.84 24.25
C ALA A 60 -16.00 33.10 23.40
N CYS A 61 -16.24 33.59 22.17
CA CYS A 61 -17.21 33.02 21.23
C CYS A 61 -16.58 31.99 20.29
N ASP A 62 -17.07 30.76 20.37
CA ASP A 62 -16.76 29.63 19.50
C ASP A 62 -17.68 29.59 18.26
N LEU A 63 -17.18 30.13 17.14
CA LEU A 63 -17.84 30.08 15.83
C LEU A 63 -18.32 28.66 15.48
N GLY A 64 -19.62 28.53 15.19
CA GLY A 64 -20.26 27.25 14.87
C GLY A 64 -20.87 26.53 16.07
N CYS A 65 -20.76 27.06 17.29
CA CYS A 65 -21.46 26.52 18.46
C CYS A 65 -22.83 27.17 18.69
N CYS A 66 -23.89 26.37 18.81
CA CYS A 66 -25.26 26.87 18.99
C CYS A 66 -25.61 27.28 20.42
N CYS A 67 -24.90 26.72 21.42
CA CYS A 67 -25.21 26.89 22.83
C CYS A 67 -24.21 27.80 23.56
N ASP A 68 -23.20 28.32 22.85
CA ASP A 68 -22.26 29.32 23.34
C ASP A 68 -23.03 30.62 23.66
N SER A 69 -22.89 31.10 24.89
CA SER A 69 -23.56 32.29 25.41
C SER A 69 -22.73 33.57 25.33
N GLN A 70 -21.48 33.45 24.88
CA GLN A 70 -20.51 34.51 24.62
C GLN A 70 -20.58 34.97 23.16
N CYS A 71 -21.14 34.15 22.26
CA CYS A 71 -21.39 34.52 20.88
C CYS A 71 -22.50 35.57 20.72
N PRO A 72 -22.31 36.56 19.81
CA PRO A 72 -23.38 37.47 19.42
C PRO A 72 -24.61 36.71 18.92
N SER A 73 -25.79 37.16 19.33
CA SER A 73 -27.08 36.48 19.09
C SER A 73 -27.39 36.26 17.61
N GLY A 74 -27.14 37.26 16.75
CA GLY A 74 -27.23 37.14 15.29
C GLY A 74 -26.14 36.29 14.60
N LEU A 75 -25.20 35.70 15.34
CA LEU A 75 -24.18 34.78 14.81
C LEU A 75 -24.69 33.33 14.77
N ASN A 76 -25.37 32.88 15.82
CA ASN A 76 -25.76 31.47 15.97
C ASN A 76 -26.80 31.04 14.92
N SER A 77 -27.66 31.97 14.48
CA SER A 77 -28.66 31.78 13.41
C SER A 77 -28.05 31.45 12.05
N LEU A 78 -26.84 31.96 11.75
CA LEU A 78 -26.11 31.69 10.50
C LEU A 78 -25.76 30.21 10.33
N PHE A 79 -25.63 29.46 11.43
CA PHE A 79 -25.24 28.05 11.43
C PHE A 79 -26.46 27.12 11.55
N THR A 80 -27.48 27.51 12.30
CA THR A 80 -28.68 26.67 12.52
C THR A 80 -29.49 26.52 11.23
N ALA A 81 -29.65 27.61 10.47
CA ALA A 81 -30.50 27.64 9.29
C ALA A 81 -29.92 26.92 8.05
N GLU A 82 -28.62 26.54 8.08
CA GLU A 82 -27.97 25.69 7.07
C GLU A 82 -27.81 24.22 7.55
N GLY A 83 -28.37 23.86 8.73
CA GLY A 83 -28.17 22.54 9.34
C GLY A 83 -26.74 22.26 9.84
N VAL A 84 -25.82 23.22 9.70
CA VAL A 84 -24.41 23.12 10.14
C VAL A 84 -24.29 22.98 11.66
N CYS A 85 -25.28 23.47 12.40
CA CYS A 85 -25.29 23.46 13.85
C CYS A 85 -26.60 22.85 14.39
N LEU A 86 -26.45 21.74 15.13
CA LEU A 86 -27.56 20.93 15.64
C LEU A 86 -27.98 21.41 17.05
N PRO A 87 -29.28 21.38 17.39
CA PRO A 87 -29.72 21.59 18.77
C PRO A 87 -29.24 20.44 19.67
N GLU A 88 -28.71 20.74 20.85
CA GLU A 88 -28.18 19.73 21.75
C GLU A 88 -29.27 18.81 22.32
N GLY A 89 -29.39 17.60 21.77
CA GLY A 89 -30.34 16.60 22.23
C GLY A 89 -30.57 15.49 21.21
N SER A 90 -31.43 14.53 21.55
CA SER A 90 -31.75 13.38 20.70
C SER A 90 -32.71 13.72 19.56
N LYS A 91 -32.22 14.45 18.56
CA LYS A 91 -32.76 14.46 17.19
C LYS A 91 -31.62 14.28 16.20
N GLN A 92 -31.42 13.05 15.73
CA GLN A 92 -30.62 12.78 14.53
C GLN A 92 -31.19 13.62 13.37
N GLN A 93 -30.33 14.38 12.69
CA GLN A 93 -30.68 14.98 11.40
C GLN A 93 -30.26 14.06 10.26
N THR A 94 -31.04 14.08 9.18
CA THR A 94 -30.66 13.60 7.86
C THR A 94 -29.45 14.38 7.35
N LEU A 95 -28.29 13.72 7.32
CA LEU A 95 -27.03 14.31 6.86
C LEU A 95 -27.00 14.38 5.33
N THR A 96 -27.61 15.42 4.76
CA THR A 96 -27.60 15.67 3.31
C THR A 96 -26.44 16.58 2.90
N TYR A 97 -25.26 16.02 2.65
CA TYR A 97 -24.10 16.78 2.15
C TYR A 97 -23.14 15.93 1.30
N CYS A 98 -22.39 16.59 0.42
CA CYS A 98 -21.50 15.96 -0.54
C CYS A 98 -20.02 16.32 -0.29
N VAL A 99 -19.13 15.32 -0.26
CA VAL A 99 -17.68 15.51 -0.05
C VAL A 99 -16.83 14.93 -1.18
N PRO A 100 -15.66 15.52 -1.51
CA PRO A 100 -14.72 14.92 -2.46
C PRO A 100 -14.26 13.54 -2.00
N LYS A 101 -14.32 12.57 -2.91
CA LYS A 101 -14.00 11.15 -2.67
C LYS A 101 -12.63 10.95 -2.02
N ASP A 102 -11.64 11.76 -2.42
CA ASP A 102 -10.24 11.67 -1.97
C ASP A 102 -10.02 12.15 -0.52
N TYR A 103 -11.03 12.72 0.13
CA TYR A 103 -10.95 13.15 1.54
C TYR A 103 -11.41 12.06 2.51
N VAL A 104 -11.95 10.92 2.03
CA VAL A 104 -12.50 9.84 2.86
C VAL A 104 -11.42 8.78 3.16
N PHE A 105 -10.57 9.06 4.15
CA PHE A 105 -9.62 8.07 4.70
C PHE A 105 -10.22 7.35 5.92
N LYS A 106 -10.07 6.02 5.94
CA LYS A 106 -10.66 5.06 6.90
C LYS A 106 -10.85 5.59 8.33
N VAL A 107 -12.10 5.68 8.78
CA VAL A 107 -12.42 5.79 10.21
C VAL A 107 -12.16 4.44 10.88
N ASN A 108 -11.11 4.39 11.69
CA ASN A 108 -10.77 3.26 12.55
C ASN A 108 -10.77 3.77 14.00
N LEU A 109 -11.69 3.30 14.85
CA LEU A 109 -11.57 3.31 16.32
C LEU A 109 -12.56 2.30 16.95
N PRO A 110 -12.41 1.93 18.24
CA PRO A 110 -12.89 0.64 18.73
C PRO A 110 -14.11 0.69 19.68
N SER A 111 -14.77 -0.48 19.78
CA SER A 111 -15.57 -0.95 20.92
C SER A 111 -16.82 -0.16 21.33
N SER A 112 -17.81 -0.09 20.44
CA SER A 112 -19.25 -0.19 20.80
C SER A 112 -20.02 -0.87 19.65
N SER A 113 -21.26 -1.28 19.89
CA SER A 113 -22.04 -2.17 19.00
C SER A 113 -22.95 -1.48 17.98
N ASP A 114 -22.93 -0.15 17.93
CA ASP A 114 -23.89 0.65 17.17
C ASP A 114 -23.26 1.11 15.85
N PHE A 115 -23.63 0.44 14.75
CA PHE A 115 -23.03 0.65 13.43
C PHE A 115 -23.87 1.56 12.53
N TYR A 116 -23.22 2.52 11.89
CA TYR A 116 -23.76 3.29 10.78
C TYR A 116 -23.13 2.83 9.46
N THR A 117 -23.95 2.59 8.44
CA THR A 117 -23.49 2.12 7.12
C THR A 117 -23.88 3.13 6.05
N ILE A 118 -22.91 3.58 5.25
CA ILE A 118 -23.12 4.39 4.05
C ILE A 118 -22.86 3.49 2.85
N THR A 119 -23.92 2.93 2.28
CA THR A 119 -23.86 2.17 1.02
C THR A 119 -23.91 3.11 -0.17
N LYS A 120 -23.21 2.74 -1.25
CA LYS A 120 -23.35 3.36 -2.56
C LYS A 120 -23.93 2.32 -3.52
N ASP A 121 -25.11 2.58 -4.04
CA ASP A 121 -25.68 1.85 -5.17
C ASP A 121 -25.23 2.48 -6.51
N GLN A 122 -25.39 1.72 -7.59
CA GLN A 122 -25.19 2.08 -9.00
C GLN A 122 -23.77 2.46 -9.49
N ALA A 123 -23.54 2.18 -10.78
CA ALA A 123 -22.24 2.26 -11.43
C ALA A 123 -22.09 3.49 -12.37
N GLU A 124 -20.86 4.01 -12.45
CA GLU A 124 -20.33 5.09 -13.32
C GLU A 124 -21.31 6.02 -14.09
N VAL A 125 -21.47 7.26 -13.59
CA VAL A 125 -21.80 8.43 -14.44
C VAL A 125 -20.66 9.46 -14.33
N LYS A 126 -19.97 9.71 -15.45
CA LYS A 126 -18.59 10.25 -15.50
C LYS A 126 -18.47 11.78 -15.47
N PHE A 127 -19.15 12.45 -14.54
CA PHE A 127 -18.90 13.88 -14.30
C PHE A 127 -19.16 14.34 -12.85
N PHE A 128 -20.07 13.68 -12.11
CA PHE A 128 -20.31 13.96 -10.69
C PHE A 128 -19.71 12.90 -9.75
N SER A 129 -19.01 11.90 -10.30
CA SER A 129 -18.48 10.71 -9.61
C SER A 129 -17.36 10.97 -8.59
N GLU A 130 -16.88 12.21 -8.47
CA GLU A 130 -15.86 12.63 -7.51
C GLU A 130 -16.45 13.13 -6.19
N LEU A 131 -17.79 13.29 -6.10
CA LEU A 131 -18.50 13.63 -4.86
C LEU A 131 -19.23 12.40 -4.29
N LEU A 132 -19.08 12.18 -2.98
CA LEU A 132 -19.91 11.27 -2.18
C LEU A 132 -20.98 12.11 -1.47
N CYS A 133 -22.22 12.03 -1.93
CA CYS A 133 -23.38 12.63 -1.25
C CYS A 133 -23.97 11.64 -0.25
N ILE A 134 -23.95 11.99 1.03
CA ILE A 134 -24.75 11.35 2.07
C ILE A 134 -26.15 12.00 2.02
N VAL A 135 -27.21 11.27 2.37
CA VAL A 135 -28.60 11.77 2.36
C VAL A 135 -29.39 11.33 3.60
N THR A 136 -29.27 10.06 4.01
CA THR A 136 -30.04 9.45 5.11
C THR A 136 -29.20 8.54 5.98
N ASP A 137 -29.68 8.34 7.22
CA ASP A 137 -29.13 7.42 8.22
C ASP A 137 -29.91 6.09 8.22
N SER A 138 -29.21 4.96 8.39
CA SER A 138 -29.73 3.60 8.23
C SER A 138 -30.10 2.95 9.58
N ASN A 139 -31.13 3.48 10.26
CA ASN A 139 -31.64 2.89 11.51
C ASN A 139 -32.69 1.80 11.23
N PRO A 140 -32.43 0.51 11.53
CA PRO A 140 -33.34 -0.59 11.18
C PRO A 140 -34.66 -0.61 11.96
N ASN A 141 -34.81 0.20 13.01
CA ASN A 141 -36.03 0.23 13.84
C ASN A 141 -37.23 0.94 13.18
N LEU A 142 -37.09 1.51 11.98
CA LEU A 142 -38.15 2.28 11.31
C LEU A 142 -38.81 1.57 10.10
N GLY A 143 -38.39 0.34 9.77
CA GLY A 143 -39.21 -0.61 8.99
C GLY A 143 -39.43 -0.36 7.50
N GLU A 144 -39.04 0.79 6.94
CA GLU A 144 -39.17 1.08 5.50
C GLU A 144 -37.80 1.26 4.82
N ALA A 145 -37.61 0.54 3.71
CA ALA A 145 -36.50 0.75 2.78
C ALA A 145 -37.07 1.34 1.48
N TYR A 146 -36.57 2.50 1.08
CA TYR A 146 -36.97 3.18 -0.16
C TYR A 146 -36.02 2.76 -1.29
N PRO A 147 -36.52 2.16 -2.40
CA PRO A 147 -35.69 1.74 -3.51
C PRO A 147 -35.23 2.93 -4.36
N ASP A 148 -34.09 2.77 -5.03
CA ASP A 148 -33.58 3.74 -6.01
C ASP A 148 -34.60 3.94 -7.15
N PRO A 149 -34.84 5.19 -7.63
CA PRO A 149 -35.77 5.44 -8.73
C PRO A 149 -35.24 4.82 -10.03
N PRO A 150 -36.08 4.12 -10.82
CA PRO A 150 -35.61 3.31 -11.94
C PRO A 150 -34.92 4.14 -13.03
N ALA A 151 -33.79 3.64 -13.53
CA ALA A 151 -32.96 4.31 -14.53
C ALA A 151 -33.78 4.69 -15.78
N GLY A 152 -33.91 6.00 -16.03
CA GLY A 152 -34.76 6.57 -17.07
C GLY A 152 -35.96 7.36 -16.55
N ALA A 153 -36.25 7.34 -15.24
CA ALA A 153 -37.19 8.25 -14.60
C ALA A 153 -36.62 9.68 -14.56
N VAL A 154 -36.87 10.47 -15.61
CA VAL A 154 -36.36 11.86 -15.75
C VAL A 154 -36.97 12.84 -14.70
N GLY A 155 -38.00 12.42 -13.95
CA GLY A 155 -38.69 13.24 -12.95
C GLY A 155 -37.81 13.72 -11.79
N ASP A 156 -37.31 12.80 -10.96
CA ASP A 156 -36.69 13.18 -9.68
C ASP A 156 -35.28 13.77 -9.83
N ASN A 157 -34.62 13.52 -10.97
CA ASN A 157 -33.40 14.21 -11.37
C ASN A 157 -33.61 15.73 -11.61
N ALA A 158 -34.84 16.25 -11.59
CA ALA A 158 -35.09 17.69 -11.57
C ALA A 158 -34.37 18.39 -10.40
N ASN A 159 -34.18 17.74 -9.25
CA ASN A 159 -33.50 18.30 -8.08
C ASN A 159 -31.97 18.11 -8.12
N LEU A 160 -31.45 17.11 -8.84
CA LEU A 160 -30.00 16.96 -9.09
C LEU A 160 -29.53 17.86 -10.24
N ALA A 161 -30.38 18.13 -11.24
CA ALA A 161 -30.17 19.20 -12.21
C ALA A 161 -30.21 20.62 -11.60
N GLN A 162 -30.72 20.75 -10.36
CA GLN A 162 -30.63 21.98 -9.56
C GLN A 162 -29.32 22.08 -8.73
N CYS A 163 -28.46 21.06 -8.71
CA CYS A 163 -27.08 21.24 -8.23
C CYS A 163 -26.31 22.06 -9.29
N PRO A 164 -26.03 23.36 -9.08
CA PRO A 164 -25.77 24.23 -10.22
C PRO A 164 -24.32 24.06 -10.72
N ALA A 165 -24.16 23.58 -11.96
CA ALA A 165 -22.87 23.58 -12.65
C ALA A 165 -22.26 25.00 -12.78
N THR A 166 -23.10 26.02 -12.69
CA THR A 166 -22.73 27.40 -12.34
C THR A 166 -23.59 27.83 -11.16
N ILE A 167 -23.01 27.96 -9.95
CA ILE A 167 -23.74 28.53 -8.82
C ILE A 167 -23.99 30.01 -9.10
N SER A 168 -25.23 30.33 -9.45
CA SER A 168 -25.70 31.71 -9.56
C SER A 168 -25.53 32.39 -8.19
N PRO A 169 -25.08 33.66 -8.14
CA PRO A 169 -25.11 34.42 -6.90
C PRO A 169 -26.54 34.43 -6.33
N PRO A 170 -26.71 34.42 -4.99
CA PRO A 170 -28.02 34.28 -4.38
C PRO A 170 -28.98 35.39 -4.84
N ALA A 171 -30.25 35.03 -5.06
CA ALA A 171 -31.27 35.93 -5.60
C ALA A 171 -31.53 37.19 -4.72
N LYS A 172 -31.07 37.15 -3.47
CA LYS A 172 -30.84 38.32 -2.62
C LYS A 172 -29.37 38.30 -2.18
N ILE A 173 -28.66 39.39 -2.43
CA ILE A 173 -27.22 39.50 -2.13
C ILE A 173 -26.95 39.97 -0.69
N THR A 174 -28.02 40.07 0.10
CA THR A 174 -27.99 40.06 1.56
C THR A 174 -27.57 38.71 2.13
N ASP A 175 -27.79 37.60 1.41
CA ASP A 175 -27.90 36.27 2.02
C ASP A 175 -26.55 35.51 2.15
N TYR A 176 -25.46 36.18 2.54
CA TYR A 176 -24.22 35.47 2.89
C TYR A 176 -24.38 34.75 4.23
N ARG A 177 -24.33 33.41 4.17
CA ARG A 177 -24.35 32.52 5.34
C ARG A 177 -22.95 31.93 5.54
N PHE A 178 -22.72 31.30 6.69
CA PHE A 178 -21.43 30.68 6.96
C PHE A 178 -21.05 29.67 5.87
N ARG A 179 -19.82 29.72 5.37
CA ARG A 179 -19.31 28.91 4.24
C ARG A 179 -19.90 29.22 2.86
N SER A 180 -20.94 30.05 2.71
CA SER A 180 -21.43 30.49 1.39
C SER A 180 -20.32 31.18 0.60
N TYR A 181 -20.21 30.93 -0.70
CA TYR A 181 -19.13 31.50 -1.51
C TYR A 181 -19.22 33.04 -1.57
N VAL A 182 -18.08 33.71 -1.43
CA VAL A 182 -17.97 35.17 -1.62
C VAL A 182 -18.00 35.49 -3.11
N TYR A 183 -18.87 36.40 -3.55
CA TYR A 183 -19.04 36.71 -4.98
C TYR A 183 -18.39 38.03 -5.39
N VAL A 184 -17.74 38.02 -6.55
CA VAL A 184 -17.06 39.16 -7.17
C VAL A 184 -17.44 39.31 -8.65
N GLN A 185 -17.38 40.54 -9.16
CA GLN A 185 -17.44 40.88 -10.57
C GLN A 185 -16.06 41.32 -11.07
N GLN A 186 -15.70 40.89 -12.27
CA GLN A 186 -14.49 41.34 -12.97
C GLN A 186 -14.65 42.79 -13.47
N PRO A 187 -13.55 43.51 -13.74
CA PRO A 187 -13.60 44.85 -14.34
C PRO A 187 -14.51 44.91 -15.58
N ASN A 188 -15.48 45.83 -15.56
CA ASN A 188 -16.48 46.02 -16.62
C ASN A 188 -17.42 44.82 -16.91
N SER A 189 -17.41 43.78 -16.07
CA SER A 189 -18.38 42.67 -16.12
C SER A 189 -19.64 43.01 -15.32
N THR A 190 -20.81 42.57 -15.81
CA THR A 190 -22.05 42.45 -15.03
C THR A 190 -22.29 41.01 -14.54
N THR A 191 -21.53 40.04 -15.05
CA THR A 191 -21.55 38.65 -14.59
C THR A 191 -20.67 38.51 -13.35
N SER A 192 -21.23 37.86 -12.33
CA SER A 192 -20.57 37.56 -11.07
C SER A 192 -20.06 36.12 -11.00
N GLN A 193 -19.00 35.89 -10.24
CA GLN A 193 -18.37 34.59 -10.02
C GLN A 193 -17.91 34.46 -8.55
N PRO A 194 -17.68 33.24 -8.04
CA PRO A 194 -17.00 33.06 -6.76
C PRO A 194 -15.60 33.69 -6.77
N LEU A 195 -15.17 34.24 -5.63
CA LEU A 195 -13.80 34.66 -5.39
C LEU A 195 -12.91 33.41 -5.25
N THR A 196 -11.92 33.27 -6.12
CA THR A 196 -10.87 32.25 -6.01
C THR A 196 -9.50 32.86 -5.79
N VAL A 197 -8.60 32.12 -5.13
CA VAL A 197 -7.19 32.52 -4.92
C VAL A 197 -6.23 31.33 -5.07
N PRO A 198 -4.91 31.58 -5.28
CA PRO A 198 -3.89 30.54 -5.33
C PRO A 198 -3.74 29.70 -4.04
N TYR A 199 -3.65 28.37 -4.17
CA TYR A 199 -3.53 27.41 -3.07
C TYR A 199 -2.72 26.14 -3.44
N PRO A 200 -1.87 25.56 -2.56
CA PRO A 200 -1.14 24.32 -2.83
C PRO A 200 -2.02 23.07 -2.61
N ALA A 201 -2.48 22.43 -3.69
CA ALA A 201 -3.38 21.28 -3.62
C ALA A 201 -2.69 19.98 -3.18
N PHE A 202 -2.14 19.21 -4.13
CA PHE A 202 -1.45 17.94 -3.90
C PHE A 202 0.08 18.03 -4.04
N SER A 203 0.57 19.11 -4.63
CA SER A 203 1.99 19.44 -4.78
C SER A 203 2.28 20.81 -4.15
N SER A 204 3.52 21.30 -4.27
CA SER A 204 3.86 22.69 -3.94
C SER A 204 3.34 23.71 -4.96
N GLU A 205 2.70 23.28 -6.05
CA GLU A 205 2.28 24.15 -7.15
C GLU A 205 0.94 24.86 -6.86
N CYS A 206 0.79 26.09 -7.37
CA CYS A 206 -0.44 26.85 -7.19
C CYS A 206 -1.60 26.30 -8.05
N ASN A 207 -2.65 25.80 -7.41
CA ASN A 207 -3.97 25.66 -7.99
C ASN A 207 -4.79 26.95 -7.71
N ASP A 208 -5.47 27.48 -8.72
CA ASP A 208 -6.23 28.73 -8.69
C ASP A 208 -7.75 28.56 -8.45
N GLN A 209 -8.19 27.33 -8.16
CA GLN A 209 -9.60 26.95 -8.00
C GLN A 209 -10.09 27.00 -6.54
N SER A 210 -9.28 27.51 -5.59
CA SER A 210 -9.64 27.55 -4.17
C SER A 210 -10.61 28.70 -3.89
N VAL A 211 -11.87 28.37 -3.63
CA VAL A 211 -12.98 29.34 -3.43
C VAL A 211 -13.02 29.86 -1.99
N VAL A 212 -13.16 31.18 -1.81
CA VAL A 212 -13.35 31.83 -0.51
C VAL A 212 -14.81 31.72 -0.04
N GLY A 213 -15.01 31.17 1.16
CA GLY A 213 -16.32 31.14 1.85
C GLY A 213 -16.48 32.29 2.85
N PHE A 214 -17.72 32.74 3.06
CA PHE A 214 -18.06 33.80 4.01
C PHE A 214 -17.83 33.34 5.45
N LEU A 215 -17.11 34.17 6.22
CA LEU A 215 -16.56 33.86 7.54
C LEU A 215 -15.70 32.57 7.59
N VAL A 216 -15.22 32.10 6.43
CA VAL A 216 -14.24 31.02 6.32
C VAL A 216 -12.91 31.60 5.88
N SER A 217 -11.87 31.28 6.64
CA SER A 217 -10.50 31.56 6.25
C SER A 217 -9.93 30.32 5.54
N LEU A 218 -9.27 30.51 4.38
CA LEU A 218 -8.75 29.42 3.52
C LEU A 218 -7.63 28.63 4.21
N PRO A 219 -7.67 27.28 4.17
CA PRO A 219 -7.51 26.41 5.35
C PRO A 219 -6.52 26.97 6.38
N THR A 220 -7.06 27.82 7.25
CA THR A 220 -6.34 28.67 8.20
C THR A 220 -6.95 28.39 9.56
N GLY A 221 -6.44 27.33 10.19
CA GLY A 221 -6.78 27.03 11.57
C GLY A 221 -6.06 27.95 12.55
N SER A 222 -6.23 29.27 12.41
CA SER A 222 -5.85 30.31 13.39
C SER A 222 -6.32 31.70 12.95
N ARG A 223 -6.39 32.65 13.91
CA ARG A 223 -6.55 34.09 13.66
C ARG A 223 -5.58 34.71 12.64
N GLU A 224 -4.44 34.08 12.30
CA GLU A 224 -3.33 34.72 11.56
C GLU A 224 -2.54 33.81 10.58
N TYR A 225 -3.00 32.61 10.23
CA TYR A 225 -2.28 31.74 9.28
C TYR A 225 -2.35 32.30 7.83
N TYR A 226 -1.48 31.80 6.94
CA TYR A 226 -1.35 32.21 5.54
C TYR A 226 -1.11 30.99 4.64
N THR A 227 -1.74 30.90 3.47
CA THR A 227 -1.40 29.84 2.49
C THR A 227 -0.25 30.30 1.59
N THR A 228 0.65 29.39 1.18
CA THR A 228 1.62 29.68 0.09
C THR A 228 1.80 28.50 -0.85
N CYS A 229 1.95 28.80 -2.13
CA CYS A 229 2.23 27.85 -3.21
C CYS A 229 3.35 28.41 -4.10
N GLN A 230 3.79 27.64 -5.08
CA GLN A 230 4.83 28.02 -6.03
C GLN A 230 4.30 27.93 -7.47
N ARG A 231 4.86 28.73 -8.40
CA ARG A 231 4.61 28.60 -9.83
C ARG A 231 5.91 28.54 -10.61
N ASP A 232 5.98 27.64 -11.58
CA ASP A 232 7.08 27.59 -12.54
C ASP A 232 6.98 28.81 -13.48
N LEU A 233 7.93 29.73 -13.36
CA LEU A 233 8.06 30.94 -14.19
C LEU A 233 8.59 30.64 -15.60
N THR A 234 9.08 29.42 -15.85
CA THR A 234 9.55 28.94 -17.15
C THR A 234 8.44 28.21 -17.93
N ALA A 235 7.51 27.56 -17.23
CA ALA A 235 6.29 26.99 -17.83
C ALA A 235 5.23 28.06 -18.15
N LEU A 236 5.25 29.21 -17.46
CA LEU A 236 4.33 30.31 -17.67
C LEU A 236 4.76 31.25 -18.80
N ASN A 237 3.86 31.53 -19.74
CA ASN A 237 4.04 32.63 -20.69
C ASN A 237 3.89 33.98 -19.97
N LEU A 238 5.02 34.53 -19.50
CA LEU A 238 5.08 35.80 -18.78
C LEU A 238 4.42 36.97 -19.54
N SER A 239 4.45 36.99 -20.88
CA SER A 239 3.83 38.10 -21.63
C SER A 239 2.31 38.09 -21.55
N SER A 240 1.66 36.92 -21.54
CA SER A 240 0.20 36.83 -21.33
C SER A 240 -0.20 36.85 -19.86
N VAL A 241 0.66 36.34 -18.97
CA VAL A 241 0.36 36.26 -17.54
C VAL A 241 0.38 37.64 -16.89
N CYS A 242 1.38 38.47 -17.21
CA CYS A 242 1.57 39.79 -16.61
C CYS A 242 0.75 40.90 -17.27
N THR A 243 -0.07 40.59 -18.28
CA THR A 243 -1.00 41.54 -18.93
C THR A 243 -2.42 40.99 -19.15
N GLY A 244 -2.71 39.73 -18.80
CA GLY A 244 -3.95 39.06 -19.23
C GLY A 244 -4.48 37.91 -18.38
N SER A 245 -3.65 37.13 -17.67
CA SER A 245 -4.17 35.99 -16.87
C SER A 245 -4.73 36.37 -15.49
N GLY A 246 -4.71 37.65 -15.13
CA GLY A 246 -5.28 38.19 -13.90
C GLY A 246 -4.48 37.87 -12.62
N LEU A 247 -4.45 36.61 -12.20
CA LEU A 247 -4.07 36.17 -10.84
C LEU A 247 -2.60 36.42 -10.42
N LEU A 248 -1.75 36.94 -11.32
CA LEU A 248 -0.40 37.44 -10.98
C LEU A 248 -0.30 38.97 -10.88
N THR A 249 -1.35 39.74 -11.17
CA THR A 249 -1.29 41.21 -11.23
C THR A 249 -2.12 41.86 -10.12
N PRO A 250 -1.62 42.92 -9.44
CA PRO A 250 -2.45 43.69 -8.50
C PRO A 250 -3.71 44.26 -9.15
N GLN A 251 -3.67 44.60 -10.45
CA GLN A 251 -4.77 45.24 -11.18
C GLN A 251 -6.00 44.34 -11.33
N HIS A 252 -5.80 43.02 -11.34
CA HIS A 252 -6.90 42.07 -11.31
C HIS A 252 -7.63 42.17 -9.97
N TYR A 253 -6.93 41.90 -8.87
CA TYR A 253 -7.49 41.93 -7.52
C TYR A 253 -8.04 43.32 -7.14
N SER A 254 -7.32 44.40 -7.45
CA SER A 254 -7.78 45.78 -7.24
C SER A 254 -8.90 46.23 -8.19
N GLY A 255 -9.14 45.47 -9.25
CA GLY A 255 -10.21 45.69 -10.22
C GLY A 255 -11.47 44.88 -9.93
N LEU A 256 -11.39 43.88 -9.05
CA LEU A 256 -12.55 43.13 -8.57
C LEU A 256 -13.53 44.07 -7.87
N ARG A 257 -14.82 43.86 -8.12
CA ARG A 257 -15.90 44.48 -7.37
C ARG A 257 -16.60 43.41 -6.55
N PHE A 258 -16.65 43.58 -5.24
CA PHE A 258 -17.31 42.63 -4.36
C PHE A 258 -18.82 42.90 -4.37
N LEU A 259 -19.63 41.84 -4.41
CA LEU A 259 -21.07 41.97 -4.33
C LEU A 259 -21.49 42.24 -2.88
N THR A 260 -22.02 43.43 -2.64
CA THR A 260 -22.57 43.84 -1.35
C THR A 260 -23.94 44.52 -1.53
N GLY A 261 -24.65 44.76 -0.43
CA GLY A 261 -25.92 45.50 -0.43
C GLY A 261 -26.78 45.15 0.78
N ARG A 262 -27.60 46.10 1.22
CA ARG A 262 -28.66 45.87 2.23
C ARG A 262 -30.02 45.94 1.53
N GLY A 263 -30.85 44.91 1.68
CA GLY A 263 -32.16 44.81 1.03
C GLY A 263 -32.11 44.47 -0.47
N ALA A 264 -33.08 44.97 -1.24
CA ALA A 264 -33.36 44.53 -2.61
C ALA A 264 -32.46 45.12 -3.71
N THR A 265 -31.40 45.87 -3.36
CA THR A 265 -30.48 46.50 -4.33
C THR A 265 -29.06 45.98 -4.20
N VAL A 266 -28.58 45.34 -5.27
CA VAL A 266 -27.21 44.85 -5.43
C VAL A 266 -26.28 46.00 -5.78
N ALA A 267 -25.16 46.13 -5.07
CA ALA A 267 -24.08 47.04 -5.40
C ALA A 267 -22.75 46.27 -5.55
N ALA A 268 -22.10 46.40 -6.71
CA ALA A 268 -20.76 45.87 -6.92
C ALA A 268 -19.74 46.91 -6.45
N GLN A 269 -19.34 46.85 -5.17
CA GLN A 269 -18.46 47.83 -4.54
C GLN A 269 -16.99 47.61 -4.93
N PRO A 270 -16.20 48.68 -5.15
CA PRO A 270 -14.77 48.56 -5.38
C PRO A 270 -14.03 48.18 -4.09
N VAL A 271 -12.88 47.52 -4.23
CA VAL A 271 -11.94 47.29 -3.13
C VAL A 271 -11.06 48.51 -2.87
N THR A 272 -10.65 48.71 -1.62
CA THR A 272 -9.67 49.74 -1.24
C THR A 272 -8.27 49.13 -1.14
N VAL A 273 -7.29 49.65 -1.87
CA VAL A 273 -5.89 49.21 -1.74
C VAL A 273 -5.19 50.05 -0.68
N ILE A 274 -4.96 49.49 0.50
CA ILE A 274 -4.45 50.20 1.68
C ILE A 274 -2.93 50.38 1.64
N ASN A 275 -2.20 49.35 1.18
CA ASN A 275 -0.75 49.34 1.11
C ASN A 275 -0.28 48.44 -0.02
N THR A 276 0.77 48.85 -0.73
CA THR A 276 1.50 48.00 -1.66
C THR A 276 2.99 48.17 -1.39
N GLN A 277 3.67 47.07 -1.12
CA GLN A 277 5.11 47.04 -0.93
C GLN A 277 5.80 46.35 -2.10
N TYR A 278 6.80 46.99 -2.69
CA TYR A 278 7.71 46.38 -3.64
C TYR A 278 8.82 45.67 -2.86
N LEU A 279 8.90 44.34 -3.02
CA LEU A 279 10.02 43.51 -2.62
C LEU A 279 11.04 43.46 -3.76
N ASN A 280 12.23 44.02 -3.53
CA ASN A 280 13.34 43.87 -4.45
C ASN A 280 13.79 42.39 -4.50
N PRO A 281 13.78 41.71 -5.66
CA PRO A 281 14.12 40.28 -5.75
C PRO A 281 15.61 40.00 -5.51
N ASP A 282 16.48 40.98 -5.77
CA ASP A 282 17.94 40.85 -5.70
C ASP A 282 18.48 41.17 -4.28
N THR A 283 17.79 42.02 -3.51
CA THR A 283 18.25 42.48 -2.19
C THR A 283 17.32 42.12 -1.03
N GLY A 284 16.11 41.63 -1.29
CA GLY A 284 15.10 41.32 -0.27
C GLY A 284 14.50 42.55 0.44
N VAL A 285 14.86 43.77 0.04
CA VAL A 285 14.37 45.01 0.67
C VAL A 285 12.93 45.29 0.24
N LEU A 286 12.04 45.45 1.22
CA LEU A 286 10.69 45.99 1.05
C LEU A 286 10.71 47.53 1.03
N ARG A 287 9.95 48.13 0.13
CA ARG A 287 9.64 49.57 0.12
C ARG A 287 8.17 49.79 -0.24
N THR A 288 7.50 50.74 0.40
CA THR A 288 6.14 51.14 -0.01
C THR A 288 6.18 51.78 -1.40
N VAL A 289 5.21 51.45 -2.25
CA VAL A 289 5.04 52.02 -3.60
C VAL A 289 3.57 52.35 -3.83
N SER A 290 3.30 53.48 -4.48
CA SER A 290 1.95 53.84 -4.93
C SER A 290 1.66 53.23 -6.32
N ASN A 291 0.42 52.76 -6.52
CA ASN A 291 -0.13 52.33 -7.81
C ASN A 291 0.77 51.39 -8.62
N ALA A 292 1.15 50.25 -8.03
CA ALA A 292 2.01 49.26 -8.68
C ALA A 292 1.28 48.49 -9.81
N THR A 293 1.34 49.03 -11.02
CA THR A 293 0.85 48.36 -12.24
C THR A 293 1.85 47.31 -12.71
N SER A 294 1.37 46.10 -13.05
CA SER A 294 2.18 45.05 -13.67
C SER A 294 2.34 45.34 -15.15
N ALA A 295 3.54 45.14 -15.67
CA ALA A 295 3.81 45.30 -17.10
C ALA A 295 4.88 44.30 -17.55
N TYR A 296 4.74 43.78 -18.77
CA TYR A 296 5.76 42.93 -19.38
C TYR A 296 6.67 43.76 -20.31
N ASN A 297 7.98 43.78 -20.01
CA ASN A 297 8.98 44.37 -20.89
C ASN A 297 9.57 43.29 -21.81
N ALA A 298 9.10 43.25 -23.06
CA ALA A 298 9.53 42.27 -24.05
C ALA A 298 11.03 42.33 -24.39
N THR A 299 11.67 43.50 -24.29
CA THR A 299 13.11 43.67 -24.53
C THR A 299 13.96 43.11 -23.37
N ALA A 300 13.40 43.05 -22.17
CA ALA A 300 14.10 42.61 -20.95
C ALA A 300 13.67 41.22 -20.43
N GLY A 301 12.68 40.57 -21.06
CA GLY A 301 12.13 39.28 -20.61
C GLY A 301 11.54 39.31 -19.19
N ARG A 302 11.16 40.50 -18.70
CA ARG A 302 10.86 40.79 -17.28
C ARG A 302 9.44 41.34 -17.13
N CYS A 303 8.68 40.75 -16.22
CA CYS A 303 7.49 41.37 -15.66
C CYS A 303 7.88 42.23 -14.46
N THR A 304 7.28 43.42 -14.37
CA THR A 304 7.34 44.23 -13.15
C THR A 304 6.11 44.00 -12.28
N ASN A 305 6.25 44.25 -10.97
CA ASN A 305 5.15 44.34 -10.00
C ASN A 305 4.17 43.14 -10.02
N VAL A 306 4.67 41.91 -10.04
CA VAL A 306 3.88 40.67 -9.93
C VAL A 306 3.56 40.38 -8.46
N VAL A 307 2.32 39.94 -8.17
CA VAL A 307 1.85 39.62 -6.82
C VAL A 307 2.63 38.45 -6.23
N ARG A 308 3.42 38.72 -5.19
CA ARG A 308 4.09 37.71 -4.36
C ARG A 308 3.28 37.39 -3.11
N TYR A 309 2.71 38.38 -2.45
CA TYR A 309 1.74 38.18 -1.37
C TYR A 309 0.49 39.04 -1.58
N LEU A 310 -0.66 38.46 -1.32
CA LEU A 310 -1.97 39.11 -1.28
C LEU A 310 -2.55 38.92 0.12
N ASN A 311 -3.08 39.99 0.72
CA ASN A 311 -3.89 39.91 1.92
C ASN A 311 -5.23 40.64 1.67
N VAL A 312 -6.33 39.94 1.89
CA VAL A 312 -7.71 40.37 1.67
C VAL A 312 -8.41 40.47 3.02
N THR A 313 -8.68 41.69 3.50
CA THR A 313 -9.47 41.93 4.71
C THR A 313 -10.90 42.27 4.30
N LEU A 314 -11.88 41.51 4.78
CA LEU A 314 -13.30 41.77 4.57
C LEU A 314 -13.93 42.24 5.87
N TYR A 315 -14.50 43.45 5.85
CA TYR A 315 -15.26 44.00 6.97
C TYR A 315 -16.73 43.62 6.83
N TYR A 316 -17.38 43.23 7.92
CA TYR A 316 -18.74 42.69 7.87
C TYR A 316 -19.65 43.11 9.04
N THR A 317 -20.94 43.19 8.77
CA THR A 317 -22.01 43.41 9.75
C THR A 317 -22.92 42.19 9.78
N LEU A 318 -23.40 41.82 10.96
CA LEU A 318 -24.51 40.87 11.14
C LEU A 318 -25.76 41.66 11.52
N GLN A 319 -26.93 41.24 11.04
CA GLN A 319 -28.19 41.91 11.40
C GLN A 319 -28.79 41.42 12.72
N ASP A 320 -29.51 42.34 13.35
CA ASP A 320 -30.08 42.27 14.70
C ASP A 320 -31.26 41.27 14.84
N ASP A 321 -31.55 40.89 16.08
CA ASP A 321 -32.10 39.58 16.48
C ASP A 321 -33.59 39.31 16.17
N ALA A 322 -34.25 40.20 15.41
CA ALA A 322 -35.71 40.20 15.25
C ALA A 322 -36.26 39.34 14.10
N ALA A 323 -35.42 38.56 13.39
CA ALA A 323 -35.84 37.73 12.27
C ALA A 323 -35.12 36.37 12.22
N GLU A 324 -35.89 35.28 12.15
CA GLU A 324 -35.46 33.87 12.22
C GLU A 324 -34.61 33.37 11.01
N SER A 325 -34.02 34.28 10.24
CA SER A 325 -33.31 33.98 8.99
C SER A 325 -32.20 35.00 8.65
N THR A 326 -31.74 35.78 9.64
CA THR A 326 -30.75 36.86 9.46
C THR A 326 -29.45 36.40 8.78
N PRO A 327 -29.01 37.07 7.70
CA PRO A 327 -27.73 36.80 7.05
C PRO A 327 -26.66 37.86 7.37
N GLY A 328 -25.42 37.59 6.96
CA GLY A 328 -24.28 38.49 7.10
C GLY A 328 -24.03 39.38 5.88
N TYR A 329 -23.40 40.53 6.10
CA TYR A 329 -23.18 41.57 5.10
C TYR A 329 -21.70 41.91 5.01
N ILE A 330 -21.10 41.89 3.82
CA ILE A 330 -19.77 42.50 3.59
C ILE A 330 -19.98 44.02 3.42
N ASP A 331 -19.41 44.84 4.30
CA ASP A 331 -19.54 46.31 4.20
C ASP A 331 -18.43 46.92 3.34
N THR A 332 -17.17 46.55 3.59
CA THR A 332 -15.99 47.00 2.81
C THR A 332 -14.97 45.87 2.65
N VAL A 333 -14.08 46.01 1.66
CA VAL A 333 -12.96 45.09 1.43
C VAL A 333 -11.67 45.87 1.21
N GLU A 334 -10.65 45.53 1.97
CA GLU A 334 -9.33 46.12 1.91
C GLU A 334 -8.30 45.12 1.37
N LEU A 335 -7.45 45.57 0.45
CA LEU A 335 -6.35 44.80 -0.11
C LEU A 335 -5.00 45.37 0.32
N THR A 336 -4.09 44.48 0.68
CA THR A 336 -2.66 44.80 0.81
C THR A 336 -1.82 43.82 0.00
N PHE A 337 -0.83 44.36 -0.72
CA PHE A 337 0.00 43.60 -1.64
C PHE A 337 1.49 43.67 -1.26
N VAL A 338 2.19 42.56 -1.45
CA VAL A 338 3.63 42.56 -1.69
C VAL A 338 3.87 42.14 -3.14
N VAL A 339 4.49 43.01 -3.92
CA VAL A 339 4.80 42.78 -5.33
C VAL A 339 6.30 42.62 -5.54
N THR A 340 6.72 41.89 -6.57
CA THR A 340 8.12 41.73 -6.94
C THR A 340 8.26 41.67 -8.45
N ASP A 341 9.47 41.82 -8.98
CA ASP A 341 9.72 41.61 -10.40
C ASP A 341 10.14 40.17 -10.67
N VAL A 342 9.75 39.62 -11.82
CA VAL A 342 10.13 38.27 -12.26
C VAL A 342 10.62 38.30 -13.69
N ALA A 343 11.62 37.49 -14.03
CA ALA A 343 12.19 37.41 -15.37
C ALA A 343 12.46 35.96 -15.77
N THR A 344 12.31 35.65 -17.06
CA THR A 344 12.53 34.28 -17.60
C THR A 344 13.96 33.78 -17.38
N SER A 345 14.95 34.68 -17.29
CA SER A 345 16.36 34.38 -17.04
C SER A 345 16.79 34.84 -15.65
N GLY A 346 16.49 34.04 -14.61
CA GLY A 346 17.05 34.26 -13.26
C GLY A 346 16.36 33.47 -12.14
N ALA A 347 15.02 33.42 -12.15
CA ALA A 347 14.24 32.69 -11.17
C ALA A 347 13.26 31.75 -11.87
N ALA A 348 13.43 30.45 -11.68
CA ALA A 348 12.52 29.46 -12.27
C ALA A 348 11.19 29.31 -11.52
N TRP A 349 11.10 29.78 -10.26
CA TRP A 349 9.90 29.62 -9.44
C TRP A 349 9.53 30.90 -8.68
N LEU A 350 8.25 31.27 -8.71
CA LEU A 350 7.63 32.31 -7.89
C LEU A 350 6.86 31.66 -6.74
N GLN A 351 7.23 31.93 -5.49
CA GLN A 351 6.37 31.65 -4.35
C GLN A 351 5.28 32.73 -4.27
N GLN A 352 4.01 32.34 -4.32
CA GLN A 352 2.87 33.20 -3.99
C GLN A 352 2.31 32.84 -2.62
N GLY A 353 1.87 33.83 -1.85
CA GLY A 353 1.11 33.63 -0.62
C GLY A 353 -0.18 34.44 -0.58
N VAL A 354 -1.20 33.90 0.10
CA VAL A 354 -2.50 34.55 0.29
C VAL A 354 -2.94 34.46 1.75
N ARG A 355 -3.44 35.58 2.28
CA ARG A 355 -4.25 35.66 3.51
C ARG A 355 -5.64 36.19 3.14
N VAL A 356 -6.66 35.63 3.80
CA VAL A 356 -8.02 36.18 3.83
C VAL A 356 -8.39 36.36 5.31
N SER A 357 -8.99 37.48 5.66
CA SER A 357 -9.32 37.84 7.05
C SER A 357 -10.68 38.50 7.14
N TRP A 358 -11.38 38.27 8.24
CA TRP A 358 -12.75 38.72 8.49
C TRP A 358 -12.79 39.59 9.76
N LEU A 359 -13.33 40.80 9.70
CA LEU A 359 -13.42 41.72 10.84
C LEU A 359 -14.84 42.30 10.99
N PRO A 360 -15.46 42.27 12.17
CA PRO A 360 -16.78 42.89 12.39
C PRO A 360 -16.69 44.43 12.35
N THR A 361 -17.70 45.07 11.76
CA THR A 361 -17.74 46.53 11.56
C THR A 361 -18.13 47.31 12.82
N GLU A 362 -18.99 46.76 13.67
CA GLU A 362 -19.61 47.49 14.81
C GLU A 362 -19.29 46.91 16.21
N LEU A 363 -18.46 45.85 16.32
CA LEU A 363 -18.05 45.26 17.60
C LEU A 363 -16.53 45.16 17.73
N PRO A 364 -15.91 45.59 18.87
CA PRO A 364 -14.46 45.58 19.05
C PRO A 364 -13.91 44.22 19.52
N GLN A 365 -14.74 43.21 19.75
CA GLN A 365 -14.30 41.87 20.15
C GLN A 365 -13.92 41.05 18.91
N PRO A 366 -12.64 40.65 18.76
CA PRO A 366 -12.21 39.88 17.60
C PRO A 366 -12.67 38.43 17.74
N ILE A 367 -13.73 38.05 17.02
CA ILE A 367 -14.18 36.65 16.96
C ILE A 367 -12.98 35.77 16.58
N GLU A 368 -12.67 34.76 17.40
CA GLU A 368 -11.54 33.85 17.18
C GLU A 368 -11.90 32.93 16.00
N VAL A 369 -11.48 33.29 14.79
CA VAL A 369 -11.77 32.49 13.58
C VAL A 369 -10.95 31.20 13.58
N ILE A 370 -11.45 30.25 14.37
CA ILE A 370 -11.28 28.78 14.42
C ILE A 370 -9.85 28.27 14.21
N ASN A 371 -9.39 27.42 15.14
CA ASN A 371 -8.14 26.68 14.96
C ASN A 371 -8.34 25.47 14.03
N SER A 372 -7.59 24.36 14.15
CA SER A 372 -7.73 23.23 13.20
C SER A 372 -8.98 22.38 13.46
N GLY A 373 -10.17 22.98 13.46
CA GLY A 373 -11.41 22.40 14.01
C GLY A 373 -11.52 22.60 15.52
N ASN A 374 -12.75 22.55 16.04
CA ASN A 374 -13.07 23.01 17.38
C ASN A 374 -13.86 21.92 18.16
N PRO A 375 -13.28 21.26 19.19
CA PRO A 375 -11.86 21.26 19.56
C PRO A 375 -10.98 20.34 18.67
N GLY A 376 -11.59 19.54 17.79
CA GLY A 376 -10.92 18.40 17.17
C GLY A 376 -10.31 18.66 15.80
N TYR A 377 -9.13 18.09 15.57
CA TYR A 377 -8.36 18.20 14.33
C TYR A 377 -9.11 17.81 13.04
N ILE A 378 -9.12 18.71 12.05
CA ILE A 378 -9.59 18.42 10.68
C ILE A 378 -8.48 17.76 9.84
N THR A 379 -8.79 16.63 9.20
CA THR A 379 -7.88 15.92 8.28
C THR A 379 -7.43 16.80 7.11
N GLY A 380 -6.12 16.79 6.83
CA GLY A 380 -5.50 17.55 5.75
C GLY A 380 -5.08 18.99 6.13
N PHE A 381 -5.48 19.49 7.29
CA PHE A 381 -5.08 20.80 7.82
C PHE A 381 -3.72 20.71 8.54
N PRO A 382 -2.97 21.82 8.70
CA PRO A 382 -1.69 21.82 9.43
C PRO A 382 -1.82 21.37 10.89
N LEU A 383 -0.82 20.65 11.38
CA LEU A 383 -0.73 20.25 12.79
C LEU A 383 -0.37 21.46 13.67
N LEU A 384 -1.21 21.76 14.67
CA LEU A 384 -0.93 22.77 15.69
C LEU A 384 0.38 22.44 16.44
N ALA A 385 1.30 23.38 16.49
CA ALA A 385 2.62 23.22 17.09
C ALA A 385 3.16 24.53 17.65
N GLY A 386 4.09 24.44 18.61
CA GLY A 386 4.65 25.59 19.30
C GLY A 386 5.90 25.27 20.09
N LEU A 387 6.49 26.31 20.67
CA LEU A 387 7.70 26.25 21.47
C LEU A 387 7.42 26.59 22.92
N LEU A 388 7.85 25.74 23.85
CA LEU A 388 7.83 26.05 25.27
C LEU A 388 8.70 27.27 25.56
N ALA A 389 8.07 28.28 26.17
CA ALA A 389 8.69 29.45 26.72
C ALA A 389 8.39 29.54 28.22
N THR A 390 9.26 30.24 28.95
CA THR A 390 9.14 30.45 30.40
C THR A 390 9.50 31.89 30.74
N THR A 391 8.76 32.52 31.66
CA THR A 391 9.20 33.76 32.33
C THR A 391 9.30 33.55 33.84
N SER A 392 10.18 34.33 34.47
CA SER A 392 10.54 34.21 35.88
C SER A 392 10.43 35.59 36.55
N ASP A 393 9.20 36.04 36.76
CA ASP A 393 8.88 37.43 37.15
C ASP A 393 9.11 37.71 38.65
N GLY A 394 10.05 36.99 39.26
CA GLY A 394 10.54 37.20 40.63
C GLY A 394 9.71 36.59 41.76
N LEU A 395 8.55 35.99 41.48
CA LEU A 395 7.68 35.38 42.50
C LEU A 395 7.21 33.95 42.17
N VAL A 396 6.85 33.65 40.92
CA VAL A 396 6.49 32.30 40.46
C VAL A 396 6.96 32.13 39.00
N ASP A 397 7.42 30.94 38.63
CA ASP A 397 7.75 30.61 37.24
C ASP A 397 6.46 30.36 36.43
N LYS A 398 6.31 31.04 35.29
CA LYS A 398 5.19 30.84 34.35
C LYS A 398 5.65 30.06 33.11
N GLN A 399 4.78 29.21 32.56
CA GLN A 399 5.07 28.42 31.35
C GLN A 399 3.95 28.57 30.30
N ALA A 400 4.33 28.78 29.05
CA ALA A 400 3.38 28.91 27.93
C ALA A 400 4.00 28.44 26.60
N ILE A 401 3.17 28.21 25.59
CA ILE A 401 3.57 27.71 24.27
C ILE A 401 3.53 28.83 23.23
N SER A 402 4.69 29.34 22.83
CA SER A 402 4.81 30.28 21.70
C SER A 402 4.54 29.52 20.40
N ARG A 403 3.27 29.53 19.99
CA ARG A 403 2.70 28.82 18.83
C ARG A 403 3.37 29.22 17.51
N MET A 404 3.66 28.25 16.66
CA MET A 404 4.19 28.46 15.31
C MET A 404 3.08 28.95 14.36
N VAL A 405 3.37 29.99 13.57
CA VAL A 405 2.43 30.56 12.59
C VAL A 405 2.13 29.57 11.44
N GLY A 406 2.98 28.56 11.22
CA GLY A 406 2.80 27.54 10.18
C GLY A 406 2.47 26.10 10.65
N GLY A 407 2.44 25.83 11.96
CA GLY A 407 2.54 24.44 12.46
C GLY A 407 3.97 23.87 12.31
N VAL A 408 4.14 22.53 12.37
CA VAL A 408 5.49 21.90 12.31
C VAL A 408 6.09 22.00 10.89
N PRO A 409 7.22 22.70 10.67
CA PRO A 409 7.83 22.76 9.34
C PRO A 409 8.72 21.56 9.02
N VAL A 410 8.75 21.20 7.75
CA VAL A 410 9.71 20.28 7.13
C VAL A 410 10.39 21.00 5.95
N ALA A 411 11.66 20.69 5.71
CA ALA A 411 12.44 21.30 4.63
C ALA A 411 11.93 20.80 3.28
N ALA A 412 11.51 21.73 2.41
CA ALA A 412 11.03 21.42 1.07
C ALA A 412 12.11 21.65 0.01
N PRO A 413 12.03 20.99 -1.16
CA PRO A 413 12.84 21.34 -2.30
C PRO A 413 12.48 22.76 -2.78
N GLY A 414 13.48 23.60 -2.92
CA GLY A 414 13.42 24.83 -3.69
C GLY A 414 13.83 24.58 -5.15
N VAL A 415 14.20 25.66 -5.84
CA VAL A 415 14.61 25.66 -7.26
C VAL A 415 15.65 24.56 -7.54
N GLY A 416 15.39 23.73 -8.54
CA GLY A 416 16.28 22.63 -8.94
C GLY A 416 16.38 21.48 -7.93
N GLY A 417 15.48 21.39 -6.96
CA GLY A 417 15.50 20.35 -5.92
C GLY A 417 16.52 20.62 -4.80
N ALA A 418 17.12 21.81 -4.73
CA ALA A 418 18.03 22.20 -3.66
C ALA A 418 17.26 22.60 -2.38
N CYS A 419 17.78 22.28 -1.19
CA CYS A 419 17.21 22.77 0.07
C CYS A 419 17.36 24.29 0.17
N SER A 420 16.23 25.03 0.26
CA SER A 420 16.24 26.47 0.52
C SER A 420 15.69 26.76 1.93
N PRO A 421 16.31 27.67 2.71
CA PRO A 421 15.76 28.10 4.01
C PRO A 421 14.40 28.80 3.87
N THR A 422 14.01 29.24 2.67
CA THR A 422 12.69 29.83 2.39
C THR A 422 11.68 28.82 1.82
N ALA A 423 12.10 27.59 1.50
CA ALA A 423 11.22 26.54 0.99
C ALA A 423 10.87 25.59 2.13
N LEU A 424 9.74 25.85 2.78
CA LEU A 424 9.18 25.02 3.84
C LEU A 424 7.85 24.43 3.38
N SER A 425 7.59 23.18 3.80
CA SER A 425 6.25 22.60 3.85
C SER A 425 5.91 22.31 5.32
N PHE A 426 4.66 21.98 5.63
CA PHE A 426 4.20 21.81 7.00
C PHE A 426 3.46 20.48 7.17
N VAL A 427 3.65 19.84 8.33
CA VAL A 427 3.04 18.55 8.65
C VAL A 427 1.53 18.71 8.81
N LYS A 428 0.75 17.88 8.11
CA LYS A 428 -0.72 17.89 8.14
C LYS A 428 -1.27 16.81 9.09
N TYR A 429 -2.37 17.08 9.78
CA TYR A 429 -3.10 16.08 10.56
C TYR A 429 -3.75 15.05 9.62
N GLY A 430 -3.68 13.77 9.99
CA GLY A 430 -4.29 12.67 9.23
C GLY A 430 -3.67 12.38 7.84
N ALA A 431 -2.61 13.07 7.44
CA ALA A 431 -2.01 12.94 6.10
C ALA A 431 -0.47 12.80 6.14
N ASN A 432 0.04 11.74 5.53
CA ASN A 432 1.48 11.43 5.49
C ASN A 432 2.25 12.52 4.73
N THR A 433 3.07 13.29 5.44
CA THR A 433 3.87 14.39 4.87
C THR A 433 5.31 13.93 4.64
N THR A 434 5.68 13.68 3.38
CA THR A 434 7.06 13.34 2.98
C THR A 434 7.69 14.50 2.23
N SER A 435 8.93 14.87 2.55
CA SER A 435 9.68 15.87 1.78
C SER A 435 11.18 15.55 1.74
N THR A 436 11.82 15.88 0.62
CA THR A 436 13.26 15.66 0.41
C THR A 436 13.83 16.81 -0.42
N CYS A 437 15.08 17.19 -0.13
CA CYS A 437 15.80 18.23 -0.86
C CYS A 437 17.30 17.93 -0.85
N SER A 438 18.04 18.49 -1.81
CA SER A 438 19.47 18.23 -2.00
C SER A 438 20.36 19.37 -1.49
N VAL A 439 21.59 19.04 -1.10
CA VAL A 439 22.59 20.01 -0.63
C VAL A 439 23.89 19.78 -1.39
N SER A 440 24.44 20.85 -1.98
CA SER A 440 25.75 20.83 -2.64
C SER A 440 26.75 21.65 -1.83
N LEU A 441 27.85 21.02 -1.40
CA LEU A 441 28.95 21.67 -0.69
C LEU A 441 30.27 21.45 -1.44
N THR A 442 31.08 22.50 -1.54
CA THR A 442 32.50 22.36 -1.91
C THR A 442 33.31 21.73 -0.78
N ALA A 443 34.52 21.23 -1.08
CA ALA A 443 35.38 20.61 -0.08
C ALA A 443 35.76 21.54 1.09
N SER A 444 35.95 22.85 0.84
CA SER A 444 36.15 23.84 1.89
C SER A 444 34.89 24.04 2.73
N GLN A 445 33.72 24.18 2.11
CA GLN A 445 32.45 24.30 2.85
C GLN A 445 32.15 23.06 3.70
N LEU A 446 32.45 21.85 3.21
CA LEU A 446 32.30 20.59 3.96
C LEU A 446 33.30 20.49 5.13
N LYS A 447 34.52 21.04 4.98
CA LYS A 447 35.47 21.20 6.06
C LYS A 447 34.97 22.19 7.11
N ASP A 448 34.67 23.42 6.71
CA ASP A 448 34.24 24.49 7.61
C ASP A 448 32.95 24.13 8.37
N PHE A 449 32.02 23.44 7.70
CA PHE A 449 30.81 22.87 8.29
C PHE A 449 31.09 21.96 9.51
N CYS A 450 32.24 21.27 9.52
CA CYS A 450 32.54 20.22 10.49
C CYS A 450 33.82 20.43 11.31
N THR A 451 34.48 21.61 11.20
CA THR A 451 35.60 22.01 12.07
C THR A 451 35.33 23.28 12.90
N THR A 452 34.26 24.04 12.64
CA THR A 452 34.11 25.40 13.20
C THR A 452 33.48 25.42 14.60
N GLN A 453 34.34 25.13 15.58
CA GLN A 453 34.16 25.11 17.05
C GLN A 453 33.18 24.05 17.60
N GLN A 454 33.61 23.37 18.67
CA GLN A 454 32.96 22.19 19.25
C GLN A 454 31.72 22.53 20.11
N ASP A 455 31.48 23.81 20.38
CA ASP A 455 30.59 24.28 21.45
C ASP A 455 29.17 24.66 20.97
N LYS A 456 28.86 24.50 19.67
CA LYS A 456 27.52 24.79 19.09
C LYS A 456 27.15 23.78 17.99
N PRO A 457 26.05 23.00 18.13
CA PRO A 457 25.81 21.82 17.30
C PRO A 457 25.34 22.09 15.86
N ASP A 458 25.91 21.30 14.93
CA ASP A 458 25.47 20.91 13.58
C ASP A 458 24.75 21.95 12.71
N LYS A 459 25.53 22.66 11.88
CA LYS A 459 25.07 23.88 11.19
C LYS A 459 24.25 23.73 9.90
N TYR A 460 23.99 22.54 9.31
CA TYR A 460 23.30 22.45 8.00
C TYR A 460 21.83 22.05 8.02
N VAL A 461 21.39 21.06 8.81
CA VAL A 461 19.95 20.99 9.15
C VAL A 461 19.55 22.27 9.89
N ALA A 462 20.48 22.86 10.64
CA ALA A 462 20.32 24.20 11.19
C ALA A 462 20.43 25.37 10.19
N PHE A 463 20.91 25.16 8.95
CA PHE A 463 20.91 26.22 7.94
C PHE A 463 19.49 26.43 7.36
N VAL A 464 18.70 25.35 7.30
CA VAL A 464 17.34 25.34 6.73
C VAL A 464 16.27 25.38 7.84
N LEU A 465 16.55 24.82 9.01
CA LEU A 465 15.62 24.62 10.14
C LEU A 465 16.31 24.78 11.52
N SER A 466 17.19 25.78 11.71
CA SER A 466 17.95 26.00 12.97
C SER A 466 17.07 26.07 14.19
N SER A 467 16.07 26.93 14.11
CA SER A 467 15.07 27.20 15.13
C SER A 467 14.35 25.90 15.56
N LEU A 468 13.82 25.12 14.61
CA LEU A 468 13.21 23.82 14.90
C LEU A 468 14.23 22.80 15.47
N TYR A 469 15.45 22.73 14.91
CA TYR A 469 16.47 21.79 15.37
C TYR A 469 16.89 22.05 16.83
N GLN A 470 17.16 23.32 17.17
CA GLN A 470 17.51 23.73 18.54
C GLN A 470 16.35 23.51 19.51
N SER A 471 15.10 23.79 19.12
CA SER A 471 13.94 23.49 19.96
C SER A 471 13.77 21.99 20.24
N ILE A 472 14.11 21.12 19.29
CA ILE A 472 14.07 19.67 19.53
C ILE A 472 15.27 19.19 20.35
N LEU A 473 16.45 19.82 20.23
CA LEU A 473 17.59 19.55 21.13
C LEU A 473 17.26 19.93 22.59
N ASN A 474 16.57 21.05 22.78
CA ASN A 474 16.22 21.59 24.10
C ASN A 474 14.93 20.97 24.68
N ASN A 475 14.32 20.00 24.01
CA ASN A 475 13.00 19.42 24.33
C ASN A 475 11.86 20.46 24.46
N THR A 476 11.97 21.62 23.81
CA THR A 476 10.95 22.68 23.83
C THR A 476 9.94 22.60 22.68
N LEU A 477 10.00 21.59 21.80
CA LEU A 477 8.99 21.38 20.76
C LEU A 477 7.75 20.65 21.30
N TYR A 478 6.59 21.28 21.15
CA TYR A 478 5.28 20.74 21.51
C TYR A 478 4.33 20.74 20.29
N VAL A 479 3.40 19.80 20.28
CA VAL A 479 2.25 19.75 19.35
C VAL A 479 0.95 19.81 20.16
N GLY A 480 -0.11 20.42 19.62
CA GLY A 480 -1.41 20.44 20.28
C GLY A 480 -1.93 19.02 20.48
N GLU A 481 -2.46 18.71 21.67
CA GLU A 481 -3.30 17.52 21.81
C GLU A 481 -4.57 17.68 20.95
N TRP A 482 -5.11 18.89 20.90
CA TRP A 482 -6.34 19.27 20.21
C TRP A 482 -6.05 20.16 19.00
N GLY A 483 -7.05 20.35 18.13
CA GLY A 483 -6.95 21.21 16.96
C GLY A 483 -6.72 22.68 17.33
N ASP A 484 -7.03 23.04 18.58
CA ASP A 484 -7.22 24.38 19.12
C ASP A 484 -6.52 24.66 20.47
N SER A 485 -5.68 23.74 20.96
CA SER A 485 -5.02 23.81 22.29
C SER A 485 -4.55 25.21 22.68
N ASP A 486 -4.98 25.67 23.87
CA ASP A 486 -4.65 26.99 24.41
C ASP A 486 -3.15 27.16 24.65
N VAL A 487 -2.56 28.23 24.11
CA VAL A 487 -1.14 28.58 24.26
C VAL A 487 -0.74 28.89 25.71
N ASN A 488 -1.67 29.33 26.54
CA ASN A 488 -1.44 29.66 27.95
C ASN A 488 -1.55 28.44 28.87
N ASN A 489 -2.04 27.29 28.37
CA ASN A 489 -2.18 26.04 29.12
C ASN A 489 -1.35 24.91 28.50
N ILE A 490 -0.11 24.76 28.98
CA ILE A 490 0.83 23.71 28.55
C ILE A 490 0.26 22.28 28.64
N ASN A 491 -0.69 22.00 29.55
CA ASN A 491 -1.25 20.64 29.70
C ASN A 491 -2.09 20.19 28.50
N GLN A 492 -2.54 21.12 27.65
CA GLN A 492 -3.24 20.81 26.39
C GLN A 492 -2.27 20.46 25.24
N TRP A 493 -0.97 20.34 25.51
CA TRP A 493 0.08 20.13 24.50
C TRP A 493 0.96 18.92 24.82
N LEU A 494 1.30 18.16 23.79
CA LEU A 494 2.16 16.98 23.86
C LEU A 494 3.58 17.33 23.43
N GLN A 495 4.54 17.11 24.33
CA GLN A 495 5.97 17.24 24.02
C GLN A 495 6.41 16.19 22.99
N VAL A 496 7.18 16.60 21.97
CA VAL A 496 7.64 15.69 20.90
C VAL A 496 8.81 14.83 21.39
N ALA A 497 8.59 13.53 21.56
CA ALA A 497 9.55 12.62 22.20
C ALA A 497 10.70 12.22 21.25
N VAL A 498 11.94 12.58 21.62
CA VAL A 498 13.13 12.40 20.78
C VAL A 498 13.85 11.08 21.08
N SER A 499 13.86 10.14 20.13
CA SER A 499 14.67 8.91 20.26
C SER A 499 16.15 9.15 19.89
N GLY A 500 17.06 8.83 20.81
CA GLY A 500 18.50 8.78 20.56
C GLY A 500 19.26 10.10 20.75
N TYR A 501 18.78 10.96 21.66
CA TYR A 501 19.50 12.11 22.23
C TYR A 501 20.25 11.69 23.52
N PRO A 502 21.39 12.31 23.90
CA PRO A 502 22.13 13.34 23.19
C PRO A 502 22.77 12.83 21.89
N PHE A 503 23.02 13.73 20.95
CA PHE A 503 23.67 13.38 19.68
C PHE A 503 25.19 13.46 19.81
N ASN A 504 25.90 12.50 19.21
CA ASN A 504 27.36 12.57 19.11
C ASN A 504 27.75 13.79 18.26
N PRO A 505 28.80 14.55 18.65
CA PRO A 505 29.24 15.71 17.88
C PRO A 505 29.71 15.30 16.48
N SER A 506 29.55 16.22 15.52
CA SER A 506 30.08 16.05 14.18
C SER A 506 31.62 16.11 14.17
N ILE A 507 32.25 15.21 13.41
CA ILE A 507 33.72 15.10 13.32
C ILE A 507 34.13 15.12 11.86
N TYR A 508 34.89 16.16 11.47
CA TYR A 508 35.57 16.23 10.19
C TYR A 508 36.83 15.36 10.17
N SER A 509 36.98 14.53 9.14
CA SER A 509 38.25 13.91 8.78
C SER A 509 38.85 14.68 7.59
N GLN A 510 39.97 15.37 7.82
CA GLN A 510 40.71 16.04 6.75
C GLN A 510 41.40 15.03 5.80
N ALA A 511 41.64 13.80 6.25
CA ALA A 511 42.18 12.74 5.41
C ALA A 511 41.11 12.14 4.48
N ASP A 512 39.87 12.00 4.96
CA ASP A 512 38.77 11.44 4.17
C ASP A 512 37.92 12.53 3.46
N ASN A 513 38.25 13.82 3.65
CA ASN A 513 37.41 14.97 3.34
C ASN A 513 35.93 14.76 3.73
N ALA A 514 35.71 14.17 4.91
CA ALA A 514 34.46 13.56 5.31
C ALA A 514 33.92 14.17 6.59
N CYS A 515 32.60 14.12 6.79
CA CYS A 515 31.97 14.49 8.03
C CYS A 515 31.07 13.38 8.57
N SER A 516 31.43 12.89 9.75
CA SER A 516 30.68 11.88 10.50
C SER A 516 29.85 12.53 11.62
N GLY A 517 28.81 11.84 12.11
CA GLY A 517 27.88 12.35 13.13
C GLY A 517 26.67 13.13 12.58
N VAL A 518 26.80 13.75 11.40
CA VAL A 518 25.80 14.60 10.74
C VAL A 518 24.39 14.01 10.74
N ILE A 519 23.40 14.83 11.09
CA ILE A 519 21.98 14.53 10.94
C ILE A 519 21.53 14.93 9.53
N VAL A 520 20.87 14.00 8.83
CA VAL A 520 20.51 14.13 7.40
C VAL A 520 18.99 14.13 7.14
N GLY A 521 18.17 14.06 8.19
CA GLY A 521 16.71 14.01 8.11
C GLY A 521 16.08 13.55 9.43
N PHE A 522 14.75 13.36 9.44
CA PHE A 522 14.02 12.80 10.58
C PHE A 522 12.71 12.12 10.16
N ASP A 523 12.24 11.22 11.01
CA ASP A 523 10.92 10.57 10.93
C ASP A 523 10.10 10.98 12.17
N LEU A 524 9.06 11.79 11.96
CA LEU A 524 8.14 12.25 13.00
C LEU A 524 6.85 11.42 12.89
N GLN A 525 6.67 10.47 13.80
CA GLN A 525 5.47 9.64 13.84
C GLN A 525 4.45 10.32 14.76
N ILE A 526 3.20 10.41 14.31
CA ILE A 526 2.09 11.00 15.07
C ILE A 526 1.02 9.93 15.19
N VAL A 527 0.70 9.55 16.43
CA VAL A 527 -0.41 8.66 16.77
C VAL A 527 -1.59 9.56 17.10
N THR A 528 -2.66 9.44 16.33
CA THR A 528 -3.92 10.16 16.51
C THR A 528 -4.97 9.28 17.19
N GLY A 529 -6.10 9.87 17.55
CA GLY A 529 -7.26 9.19 18.11
C GLY A 529 -8.48 10.11 18.12
N VAL A 530 -9.56 9.66 18.75
CA VAL A 530 -10.81 10.42 18.92
C VAL A 530 -11.18 10.40 20.40
N ALA A 531 -11.67 11.51 20.90
CA ALA A 531 -12.30 11.62 22.20
C ALA A 531 -13.82 11.75 22.05
N PHE A 532 -14.54 11.20 23.03
CA PHE A 532 -15.98 11.04 22.98
C PHE A 532 -16.68 12.08 23.86
N SER A 533 -17.36 13.05 23.24
CA SER A 533 -18.63 13.55 23.78
C SER A 533 -19.74 12.69 23.20
N SER A 534 -20.76 12.34 23.98
CA SER A 534 -21.84 11.44 23.52
C SER A 534 -22.60 11.92 22.29
N ASN A 535 -22.47 13.20 21.95
CA ASN A 535 -23.19 13.85 20.85
C ASN A 535 -22.22 14.42 19.79
N ASN A 536 -20.90 14.30 19.97
CA ASN A 536 -19.91 14.95 19.11
C ASN A 536 -18.53 14.24 19.16
N LEU A 537 -18.02 13.76 18.02
CA LEU A 537 -16.76 13.02 17.91
C LEU A 537 -15.58 13.95 17.62
N GLN A 538 -14.57 13.96 18.49
CA GLN A 538 -13.51 14.99 18.43
C GLN A 538 -12.11 14.40 18.26
N GLN A 539 -11.49 14.73 17.13
CA GLN A 539 -10.19 14.24 16.65
C GLN A 539 -9.02 14.84 17.44
N LYS A 540 -8.09 14.02 17.94
CA LYS A 540 -6.96 14.47 18.76
C LYS A 540 -5.65 13.74 18.49
N VAL A 541 -4.53 14.32 18.89
CA VAL A 541 -3.23 13.63 18.96
C VAL A 541 -3.16 12.85 20.28
N GLY A 542 -2.75 11.58 20.22
CA GLY A 542 -2.54 10.73 21.39
C GLY A 542 -1.06 10.50 21.76
N ARG A 543 -0.14 10.61 20.79
CA ARG A 543 1.32 10.46 21.03
C ARG A 543 2.15 10.96 19.84
N ALA A 544 3.36 11.49 20.06
CA ALA A 544 4.27 11.90 18.99
C ALA A 544 5.74 11.40 19.17
N PRO A 545 6.05 10.13 18.87
CA PRO A 545 7.42 9.60 18.93
C PRO A 545 8.23 9.86 17.65
N ARG A 546 9.45 10.40 17.77
CA ARG A 546 10.39 10.59 16.65
C ARG A 546 11.36 9.40 16.52
N ARG A 547 11.49 8.80 15.33
CA ARG A 547 12.50 7.78 15.00
C ARG A 547 13.66 8.37 14.18
N ARG A 548 14.81 7.68 14.18
CA ARG A 548 16.06 8.19 13.59
C ARG A 548 16.53 7.35 12.39
N THR A 549 16.65 8.00 11.24
CA THR A 549 17.55 7.59 10.16
C THR A 549 18.99 8.07 10.45
N ARG A 550 20.00 7.27 10.05
CA ARG A 550 21.43 7.62 10.17
C ARG A 550 22.08 7.63 8.79
N GLY A 551 22.91 8.64 8.54
CA GLY A 551 23.77 8.74 7.36
C GLY A 551 25.19 9.18 7.77
N ALA A 552 26.11 9.18 6.81
CA ALA A 552 27.47 9.69 6.94
C ALA A 552 27.92 10.25 5.58
N PHE A 553 28.67 11.36 5.58
CA PHE A 553 29.18 11.99 4.35
C PHE A 553 30.68 11.71 4.21
N GLY A 554 31.03 10.66 3.46
CA GLY A 554 32.37 10.03 3.50
C GLY A 554 32.61 9.31 4.85
N GLY A 555 33.66 8.52 5.07
CA GLY A 555 34.68 7.94 4.21
C GLY A 555 35.14 6.61 4.87
N ALA A 556 35.65 5.66 4.10
CA ALA A 556 35.28 4.25 4.31
C ALA A 556 36.01 3.49 5.47
N ARG A 557 35.28 2.95 6.48
CA ARG A 557 35.77 2.11 7.64
C ARG A 557 34.59 1.23 8.15
N ARG A 558 34.52 -0.11 8.42
CA ARG A 558 35.31 -1.39 8.53
C ARG A 558 36.43 -1.61 9.59
N VAL A 559 36.46 -2.86 10.08
CA VAL A 559 37.54 -3.72 10.67
C VAL A 559 37.25 -5.17 10.18
N PRO A 560 38.23 -6.10 9.98
CA PRO A 560 38.01 -7.35 9.23
C PRO A 560 37.14 -8.42 9.94
N ALA A 561 36.69 -9.43 9.17
CA ALA A 561 35.61 -10.34 9.53
C ALA A 561 36.01 -11.81 9.63
N THR A 562 35.27 -12.58 10.46
CA THR A 562 35.22 -14.05 10.41
C THR A 562 33.78 -14.57 10.51
N HIS A 563 33.32 -15.25 9.46
CA HIS A 563 32.18 -16.18 9.37
C HIS A 563 30.93 -16.00 10.26
N ARG A 564 29.84 -15.53 9.64
CA ARG A 564 28.51 -16.18 9.69
C ARG A 564 27.70 -15.80 8.44
N ARG A 565 26.94 -16.75 7.87
CA ARG A 565 25.94 -16.51 6.81
C ARG A 565 24.55 -16.55 7.45
N SER A 566 23.69 -15.60 7.11
CA SER A 566 22.29 -15.57 7.54
C SER A 566 21.41 -14.94 6.48
N VAL A 567 20.14 -15.39 6.45
CA VAL A 567 19.01 -14.96 5.61
C VAL A 567 19.06 -13.48 5.20
N GLY A 568 18.93 -13.22 3.90
CA GLY A 568 19.05 -11.87 3.34
C GLY A 568 17.75 -11.06 3.37
N ALA A 569 17.82 -9.85 3.91
CA ALA A 569 17.53 -8.70 3.06
C ALA A 569 18.78 -8.42 2.22
N SER A 570 18.65 -7.99 0.95
CA SER A 570 19.80 -7.73 0.08
C SER A 570 20.71 -6.64 0.68
N PRO A 571 21.94 -6.96 1.12
CA PRO A 571 22.86 -5.95 1.60
C PRO A 571 23.46 -5.22 0.39
N VAL A 572 23.66 -3.91 0.50
CA VAL A 572 24.60 -3.21 -0.39
C VAL A 572 25.96 -3.91 -0.26
N PRO A 573 26.58 -4.42 -1.35
CA PRO A 573 27.86 -5.12 -1.26
C PRO A 573 28.92 -4.25 -0.57
N ALA A 574 29.75 -4.86 0.29
CA ALA A 574 30.61 -4.17 1.24
C ALA A 574 31.85 -3.47 0.63
N LEU A 575 31.64 -2.61 -0.38
CA LEU A 575 32.67 -1.82 -1.05
C LEU A 575 33.39 -0.83 -0.11
N PHE A 576 32.73 -0.38 0.96
CA PHE A 576 33.23 0.72 1.79
C PHE A 576 33.69 0.31 3.19
N GLY A 577 34.98 -0.01 3.31
CA GLY A 577 35.78 0.48 4.45
C GLY A 577 37.14 -0.17 4.72
N ILE A 578 38.03 0.47 5.50
CA ILE A 578 39.11 -0.17 6.30
C ILE A 578 39.91 -1.20 5.50
N GLY A 579 40.88 -0.73 4.73
CA GLY A 579 41.41 -1.48 3.60
C GLY A 579 40.49 -1.40 2.37
N GLY A 580 39.59 -0.42 2.34
CA GLY A 580 39.17 0.21 1.08
C GLY A 580 40.07 1.43 0.80
N PRO A 581 40.26 1.83 -0.47
CA PRO A 581 41.03 3.01 -0.82
C PRO A 581 40.43 4.28 -0.19
N THR A 582 41.30 5.21 0.16
CA THR A 582 40.96 6.49 0.77
C THR A 582 40.67 7.57 -0.29
N PRO A 583 39.97 8.66 0.06
CA PRO A 583 39.67 9.75 -0.87
C PRO A 583 40.94 10.44 -1.41
N GLY A 584 41.21 10.24 -2.69
CA GLY A 584 42.43 10.70 -3.37
C GLY A 584 43.40 9.58 -3.76
N ASP A 585 43.23 8.36 -3.24
CA ASP A 585 43.97 7.19 -3.73
C ASP A 585 43.62 6.90 -5.20
N VAL A 586 44.60 6.40 -5.94
CA VAL A 586 44.37 5.83 -7.28
C VAL A 586 43.52 4.58 -7.11
N LEU A 587 42.23 4.70 -7.41
CA LEU A 587 41.28 3.60 -7.38
C LEU A 587 41.75 2.48 -8.32
N GLY A 588 41.38 1.24 -8.00
CA GLY A 588 41.71 0.08 -8.84
C GLY A 588 41.26 0.28 -10.29
N LYS A 589 42.03 -0.26 -11.25
CA LYS A 589 41.75 -0.18 -12.71
C LYS A 589 40.45 -0.88 -13.15
N ASP A 590 39.68 -1.34 -12.18
CA ASP A 590 38.37 -1.98 -12.27
C ASP A 590 37.25 -1.11 -11.65
N TYR A 591 37.53 0.12 -11.20
CA TYR A 591 36.55 0.99 -10.54
C TYR A 591 35.33 1.25 -11.43
N ASP A 592 35.55 1.65 -12.69
CA ASP A 592 34.48 1.90 -13.67
C ASP A 592 33.72 0.62 -14.08
N LYS A 593 34.21 -0.55 -13.66
CA LYS A 593 33.57 -1.87 -13.87
C LYS A 593 32.67 -2.27 -12.70
N LYS A 594 32.54 -1.45 -11.65
CA LYS A 594 31.69 -1.68 -10.46
C LYS A 594 30.31 -1.04 -10.64
N THR A 595 29.70 -1.30 -11.79
CA THR A 595 28.34 -0.84 -12.11
C THR A 595 27.30 -1.46 -11.16
N PRO A 596 26.16 -0.78 -10.90
CA PRO A 596 25.01 -1.40 -10.25
C PRO A 596 24.57 -2.69 -10.97
N SER A 597 24.02 -3.65 -10.23
CA SER A 597 23.35 -4.80 -10.83
C SER A 597 21.97 -4.38 -11.33
N TYR A 598 21.83 -4.17 -12.63
CA TYR A 598 20.54 -3.90 -13.28
C TYR A 598 19.68 -5.16 -13.45
N ASP A 599 20.23 -6.34 -13.16
CA ASP A 599 19.46 -7.59 -13.04
C ASP A 599 18.47 -7.48 -11.86
N LYS A 600 17.18 -7.39 -12.20
CA LYS A 600 16.06 -7.36 -11.25
C LYS A 600 15.63 -8.73 -10.74
N GLY A 601 16.29 -9.83 -11.15
CA GLY A 601 15.86 -11.19 -10.85
C GLY A 601 14.52 -11.54 -11.53
N ARG A 602 14.29 -10.96 -12.72
CA ARG A 602 13.08 -11.19 -13.51
C ARG A 602 13.13 -12.56 -14.18
N ARG A 603 12.02 -13.29 -14.13
CA ARG A 603 11.90 -14.66 -14.62
C ARG A 603 10.51 -14.96 -15.17
N ALA A 604 10.40 -16.06 -15.91
CA ALA A 604 9.19 -16.58 -16.51
C ALA A 604 9.05 -18.10 -16.28
N GLY A 605 7.83 -18.62 -16.31
CA GLY A 605 7.55 -20.04 -16.15
C GLY A 605 6.17 -20.48 -16.64
N ILE A 606 5.94 -21.78 -16.56
CA ILE A 606 4.70 -22.43 -16.98
C ILE A 606 4.05 -23.18 -15.81
N LEU A 607 2.73 -23.04 -15.67
CA LEU A 607 1.89 -23.86 -14.81
C LEU A 607 1.44 -25.10 -15.60
N LEU A 608 1.90 -26.27 -15.18
CA LEU A 608 1.51 -27.58 -15.74
C LEU A 608 1.67 -28.66 -14.65
N HIS A 609 0.60 -29.36 -14.31
CA HIS A 609 0.67 -30.48 -13.35
C HIS A 609 1.16 -31.76 -14.06
N PRO A 610 1.93 -32.66 -13.42
CA PRO A 610 2.54 -33.80 -14.12
C PRO A 610 1.54 -34.77 -14.75
N THR A 611 0.30 -34.88 -14.23
CA THR A 611 -0.75 -35.72 -14.82
C THR A 611 -1.14 -35.27 -16.24
N SER A 612 -1.00 -33.97 -16.53
CA SER A 612 -1.28 -33.34 -17.82
C SER A 612 -0.16 -33.51 -18.86
N LEU A 613 0.99 -34.09 -18.50
CA LEU A 613 2.05 -34.40 -19.45
C LEU A 613 1.62 -35.49 -20.47
N PRO A 614 2.24 -35.54 -21.67
CA PRO A 614 2.21 -36.72 -22.52
C PRO A 614 2.69 -37.97 -21.77
N GLY A 615 2.33 -39.15 -22.29
CA GLY A 615 2.66 -40.42 -21.64
C GLY A 615 1.73 -41.55 -22.10
N ALA A 616 2.27 -42.76 -22.12
CA ALA A 616 1.66 -43.94 -22.72
C ALA A 616 0.41 -44.46 -21.97
N TYR A 617 0.34 -44.29 -20.66
CA TYR A 617 -0.52 -45.09 -19.78
C TYR A 617 -1.68 -44.28 -19.20
N GLY A 618 -2.43 -43.57 -20.06
CA GLY A 618 -3.61 -42.77 -19.68
C GLY A 618 -3.33 -41.46 -18.92
N ILE A 619 -2.12 -41.30 -18.36
CA ILE A 619 -1.69 -40.18 -17.53
C ILE A 619 -0.23 -39.79 -17.85
N GLY A 620 0.17 -38.56 -17.54
CA GLY A 620 1.57 -38.16 -17.53
C GLY A 620 2.35 -38.73 -16.34
N GLU A 621 3.66 -38.94 -16.50
CA GLU A 621 4.51 -39.64 -15.53
C GLU A 621 5.83 -38.90 -15.21
N LEU A 622 6.44 -39.23 -14.07
CA LEU A 622 7.75 -38.72 -13.61
C LEU A 622 8.95 -39.40 -14.33
N GLY A 623 8.80 -39.66 -15.62
CA GLY A 623 9.80 -40.31 -16.48
C GLY A 623 10.34 -39.37 -17.56
N ASP A 624 10.66 -39.92 -18.72
CA ASP A 624 11.31 -39.17 -19.81
C ASP A 624 10.49 -37.98 -20.34
N GLU A 625 9.15 -38.03 -20.30
CA GLU A 625 8.30 -36.90 -20.71
C GLU A 625 8.37 -35.69 -19.75
N ALA A 626 8.58 -35.93 -18.45
CA ALA A 626 8.87 -34.85 -17.50
C ALA A 626 10.27 -34.25 -17.74
N ARG A 627 11.24 -35.05 -18.22
CA ARG A 627 12.56 -34.56 -18.64
C ARG A 627 12.45 -33.72 -19.93
N ARG A 628 11.69 -34.19 -20.93
CA ARG A 628 11.40 -33.42 -22.16
C ARG A 628 10.70 -32.09 -21.87
N PHE A 629 9.74 -32.06 -20.95
CA PHE A 629 9.08 -30.81 -20.56
C PHE A 629 10.08 -29.83 -19.92
N VAL A 630 10.98 -30.31 -19.06
CA VAL A 630 12.08 -29.51 -18.50
C VAL A 630 13.03 -29.00 -19.60
N ASP A 631 13.34 -29.81 -20.61
CA ASP A 631 14.17 -29.35 -21.74
C ASP A 631 13.45 -28.31 -22.59
N TRP A 632 12.17 -28.53 -22.91
CA TRP A 632 11.32 -27.59 -23.65
C TRP A 632 11.16 -26.25 -22.92
N LEU A 633 11.01 -26.25 -21.60
CA LEU A 633 11.04 -25.03 -20.77
C LEU A 633 12.36 -24.28 -20.96
N GLY A 634 13.49 -24.98 -20.98
CA GLY A 634 14.82 -24.39 -21.20
C GLY A 634 14.97 -23.80 -22.60
N GLU A 635 14.44 -24.47 -23.64
CA GLU A 635 14.41 -23.98 -25.02
C GLU A 635 13.52 -22.72 -25.15
N ALA A 636 12.34 -22.72 -24.54
CA ALA A 636 11.44 -21.57 -24.43
C ALA A 636 11.98 -20.43 -23.55
N GLY A 637 13.16 -20.60 -22.93
CA GLY A 637 13.78 -19.58 -22.07
C GLY A 637 13.12 -19.41 -20.70
N MET A 638 12.27 -20.36 -20.30
CA MET A 638 11.61 -20.39 -18.99
C MET A 638 12.56 -20.89 -17.89
N THR A 639 12.35 -20.40 -16.67
CA THR A 639 13.15 -20.73 -15.48
C THR A 639 12.31 -21.17 -14.28
N VAL A 640 11.00 -21.29 -14.46
CA VAL A 640 10.04 -21.78 -13.45
C VAL A 640 9.12 -22.85 -14.05
N TRP A 641 8.93 -23.93 -13.31
CA TRP A 641 7.84 -24.88 -13.51
C TRP A 641 6.96 -24.82 -12.26
N GLN A 642 5.70 -24.39 -12.40
CA GLN A 642 4.74 -24.39 -11.31
C GLN A 642 3.80 -25.59 -11.40
N LEU A 643 3.47 -26.15 -10.23
CA LEU A 643 2.65 -27.33 -10.06
C LEU A 643 1.37 -27.02 -9.30
N LEU A 644 0.42 -27.95 -9.38
CA LEU A 644 -0.58 -28.20 -8.34
C LEU A 644 -0.02 -29.20 -7.30
N PRO A 645 -0.62 -29.37 -6.11
CA PRO A 645 -0.11 -30.27 -5.08
C PRO A 645 0.12 -31.70 -5.58
N LEU A 646 1.27 -32.31 -5.29
CA LEU A 646 1.62 -33.67 -5.76
C LEU A 646 1.04 -34.81 -4.89
N VAL A 647 0.18 -34.51 -3.93
CA VAL A 647 -0.36 -35.46 -2.94
C VAL A 647 -1.21 -36.57 -3.58
N PRO A 648 -1.39 -37.74 -2.93
CA PRO A 648 -2.36 -38.75 -3.38
C PRO A 648 -3.77 -38.17 -3.21
N PRO A 649 -4.53 -37.91 -4.28
CA PRO A 649 -5.85 -37.30 -4.19
C PRO A 649 -6.90 -38.34 -3.77
N ASP A 650 -8.00 -37.91 -3.14
CA ASP A 650 -9.07 -38.85 -2.81
C ASP A 650 -9.74 -39.44 -4.07
N PRO A 651 -9.91 -40.78 -4.18
CA PRO A 651 -10.48 -41.43 -5.36
C PRO A 651 -11.92 -41.04 -5.72
N MET A 652 -12.66 -40.35 -4.85
CA MET A 652 -14.01 -39.88 -5.16
C MET A 652 -14.03 -38.75 -6.19
N PHE A 653 -13.03 -37.85 -6.15
CA PHE A 653 -13.00 -36.62 -6.97
C PHE A 653 -11.65 -36.38 -7.68
N TYR A 654 -10.59 -37.11 -7.30
CA TYR A 654 -9.22 -36.96 -7.81
C TYR A 654 -8.63 -35.54 -7.71
N SER A 655 -9.13 -34.72 -6.79
CA SER A 655 -8.67 -33.35 -6.55
C SER A 655 -7.31 -33.31 -5.83
N PRO A 656 -6.29 -32.63 -6.39
CA PRO A 656 -5.02 -32.36 -5.71
C PRO A 656 -5.17 -31.61 -4.38
N TYR A 657 -6.27 -30.86 -4.20
CA TYR A 657 -6.56 -30.10 -2.98
C TYR A 657 -7.32 -30.92 -1.93
N SER A 658 -7.77 -32.12 -2.29
CA SER A 658 -8.47 -33.08 -1.42
C SER A 658 -7.61 -34.34 -1.23
N GLY A 659 -6.35 -34.14 -0.82
CA GLY A 659 -5.40 -35.21 -0.59
C GLY A 659 -5.76 -36.11 0.60
N THR A 660 -5.49 -37.42 0.47
CA THR A 660 -5.63 -38.42 1.54
C THR A 660 -4.47 -38.38 2.55
N ASP A 661 -3.37 -37.72 2.18
CA ASP A 661 -2.21 -37.40 3.00
C ASP A 661 -1.57 -36.11 2.44
N ALA A 662 -1.04 -35.22 3.29
CA ALA A 662 -0.50 -33.92 2.91
C ALA A 662 1.03 -33.90 2.64
N ASN A 663 1.69 -35.05 2.71
CA ASN A 663 3.14 -35.23 2.76
C ASN A 663 3.64 -36.24 1.70
N GLY A 664 2.83 -37.26 1.41
CA GLY A 664 3.07 -38.27 0.39
C GLY A 664 2.94 -37.73 -1.05
N GLY A 665 3.25 -38.60 -2.00
CA GLY A 665 3.13 -38.35 -3.43
C GLY A 665 2.13 -39.26 -4.12
N ASN A 666 1.48 -38.75 -5.16
CA ASN A 666 0.49 -39.47 -5.97
C ASN A 666 1.14 -40.68 -6.66
N PRO A 667 0.74 -41.93 -6.34
CA PRO A 667 1.33 -43.12 -6.95
C PRO A 667 1.05 -43.21 -8.46
N LEU A 668 0.01 -42.56 -8.97
CA LEU A 668 -0.38 -42.66 -10.37
C LEU A 668 0.60 -41.95 -11.33
N VAL A 669 1.43 -41.02 -10.85
CA VAL A 669 2.49 -40.38 -11.66
C VAL A 669 3.83 -41.12 -11.62
N VAL A 670 4.00 -42.14 -10.77
CA VAL A 670 5.20 -43.00 -10.75
C VAL A 670 5.34 -43.68 -12.11
N SER A 671 6.46 -43.49 -12.79
CA SER A 671 6.68 -43.99 -14.14
C SER A 671 6.98 -45.49 -14.17
N ILE A 672 6.21 -46.21 -14.98
CA ILE A 672 6.46 -47.63 -15.28
C ILE A 672 7.81 -47.78 -16.01
N ALA A 673 8.17 -46.85 -16.88
CA ALA A 673 9.42 -46.89 -17.63
C ALA A 673 10.67 -46.79 -16.73
N GLU A 674 10.66 -45.94 -15.71
CA GLU A 674 11.76 -45.87 -14.74
C GLU A 674 11.84 -47.15 -13.87
N LEU A 675 10.70 -47.74 -13.49
CA LEU A 675 10.67 -49.04 -12.78
C LEU A 675 11.20 -50.21 -13.63
N VAL A 676 11.03 -50.15 -14.97
CA VAL A 676 11.67 -51.10 -15.90
C VAL A 676 13.18 -50.83 -16.04
N LYS A 677 13.63 -49.56 -16.01
CA LYS A 677 15.07 -49.21 -15.97
C LYS A 677 15.75 -49.68 -14.67
N ASP A 678 15.03 -49.66 -13.55
CA ASP A 678 15.45 -50.23 -12.27
C ASP A 678 15.38 -51.78 -12.23
N GLY A 679 14.81 -52.42 -13.25
CA GLY A 679 14.64 -53.88 -13.34
C GLY A 679 13.52 -54.46 -12.46
N LEU A 680 12.76 -53.61 -11.75
CA LEU A 680 11.64 -54.01 -10.89
C LEU A 680 10.40 -54.44 -11.70
N LEU A 681 10.30 -53.97 -12.95
CA LEU A 681 9.30 -54.42 -13.93
C LEU A 681 10.00 -54.78 -15.25
N THR A 682 9.28 -55.49 -16.12
CA THR A 682 9.71 -55.75 -17.50
C THR A 682 8.77 -55.08 -18.50
N TRP A 683 9.25 -54.79 -19.72
CA TRP A 683 8.40 -54.22 -20.78
C TRP A 683 7.23 -55.12 -21.19
N ALA A 684 7.26 -56.42 -20.87
CA ALA A 684 6.16 -57.35 -21.10
C ALA A 684 5.04 -57.23 -20.05
N GLU A 685 5.31 -56.60 -18.90
CA GLU A 685 4.36 -56.32 -17.83
C GLU A 685 3.80 -54.89 -17.88
N ALA A 686 4.40 -54.03 -18.72
CA ALA A 686 3.89 -52.67 -18.93
C ALA A 686 2.47 -52.71 -19.54
N PRO A 687 1.56 -51.81 -19.13
CA PRO A 687 0.20 -51.81 -19.66
C PRO A 687 0.18 -51.47 -21.16
N ALA A 688 -0.92 -51.80 -21.84
CA ALA A 688 -1.13 -51.34 -23.21
C ALA A 688 -1.06 -49.81 -23.28
N THR A 689 -0.52 -49.28 -24.38
CA THR A 689 -0.47 -47.82 -24.59
C THR A 689 -1.86 -47.30 -24.92
N VAL A 690 -2.41 -46.46 -24.03
CA VAL A 690 -3.73 -45.82 -24.16
C VAL A 690 -3.54 -44.29 -24.18
N PRO A 691 -3.29 -43.70 -25.36
CA PRO A 691 -3.09 -42.26 -25.50
C PRO A 691 -4.46 -41.54 -25.46
N VAL A 692 -4.80 -41.01 -24.29
CA VAL A 692 -6.03 -40.22 -24.07
C VAL A 692 -5.74 -38.73 -23.98
N ALA A 693 -6.66 -37.89 -24.47
CA ALA A 693 -6.62 -36.44 -24.33
C ALA A 693 -7.01 -35.96 -22.91
N ASN A 694 -7.78 -36.77 -22.18
CA ASN A 694 -8.22 -36.51 -20.81
C ASN A 694 -7.97 -37.74 -19.94
N VAL A 695 -7.37 -37.57 -18.76
CA VAL A 695 -7.09 -38.65 -17.81
C VAL A 695 -8.38 -39.37 -17.41
N ASP A 696 -8.36 -40.70 -17.40
CA ASP A 696 -9.36 -41.53 -16.74
C ASP A 696 -8.74 -42.14 -15.48
N TYR A 697 -8.89 -41.45 -14.35
CA TYR A 697 -8.20 -41.82 -13.12
C TYR A 697 -8.56 -43.24 -12.62
N PRO A 698 -9.82 -43.69 -12.62
CA PRO A 698 -10.16 -45.08 -12.30
C PRO A 698 -9.49 -46.11 -13.22
N ALA A 699 -9.50 -45.91 -14.54
CA ALA A 699 -8.84 -46.83 -15.47
C ALA A 699 -7.31 -46.84 -15.31
N VAL A 700 -6.70 -45.67 -15.07
CA VAL A 700 -5.26 -45.51 -14.80
C VAL A 700 -4.89 -46.19 -13.48
N ALA A 701 -5.69 -46.04 -12.43
CA ALA A 701 -5.47 -46.70 -11.14
C ALA A 701 -5.53 -48.23 -11.29
N ALA A 702 -6.59 -48.76 -11.91
CA ALA A 702 -6.76 -50.18 -12.16
C ALA A 702 -5.63 -50.79 -13.01
N ALA A 703 -5.09 -50.04 -13.98
CA ALA A 703 -3.97 -50.49 -14.81
C ALA A 703 -2.60 -50.40 -14.11
N LYS A 704 -2.38 -49.42 -13.23
CA LYS A 704 -1.05 -49.13 -12.66
C LYS A 704 -0.83 -49.67 -11.25
N GLN A 705 -1.83 -49.61 -10.35
CA GLN A 705 -1.64 -50.00 -8.95
C GLN A 705 -1.13 -51.46 -8.78
N PRO A 706 -1.63 -52.47 -9.53
CA PRO A 706 -1.10 -53.84 -9.42
C PRO A 706 0.38 -53.95 -9.82
N LEU A 707 0.84 -53.14 -10.79
CA LEU A 707 2.24 -53.11 -11.22
C LEU A 707 3.15 -52.46 -10.18
N LEU A 708 2.66 -51.42 -9.49
CA LEU A 708 3.38 -50.79 -8.38
C LEU A 708 3.53 -51.76 -7.20
N GLN A 709 2.50 -52.55 -6.89
CA GLN A 709 2.54 -53.62 -5.88
C GLN A 709 3.51 -54.76 -6.26
N ILE A 710 3.55 -55.16 -7.54
CA ILE A 710 4.52 -56.15 -8.04
C ILE A 710 5.96 -55.61 -7.89
N ALA A 711 6.21 -54.36 -8.30
CA ALA A 711 7.51 -53.71 -8.15
C ALA A 711 7.91 -53.58 -6.66
N ALA A 712 6.96 -53.26 -5.78
CA ALA A 712 7.18 -53.12 -4.35
C ALA A 712 7.60 -54.46 -3.71
N ARG A 713 6.84 -55.54 -3.96
CA ARG A 713 7.19 -56.88 -3.46
C ARG A 713 8.54 -57.37 -4.00
N ARG A 714 8.88 -57.09 -5.27
CA ARG A 714 10.20 -57.39 -5.82
C ARG A 714 11.32 -56.70 -5.04
N LEU A 715 11.22 -55.39 -4.79
CA LEU A 715 12.20 -54.67 -3.97
C LEU A 715 12.29 -55.22 -2.53
N LEU A 716 11.17 -55.63 -1.94
CA LEU A 716 11.12 -56.17 -0.58
C LEU A 716 11.72 -57.58 -0.47
N HIS A 717 11.58 -58.44 -1.47
CA HIS A 717 11.86 -59.88 -1.34
C HIS A 717 13.01 -60.40 -2.23
N ASP A 718 13.21 -59.87 -3.43
CA ASP A 718 14.14 -60.45 -4.39
C ASP A 718 15.58 -59.97 -4.16
N ALA A 719 16.52 -60.92 -4.02
CA ALA A 719 17.92 -60.66 -3.70
C ALA A 719 18.67 -59.66 -4.64
N PRO A 720 18.38 -59.53 -5.96
CA PRO A 720 19.03 -58.55 -6.81
C PRO A 720 18.82 -57.09 -6.37
N PHE A 721 17.72 -56.76 -5.68
CA PHE A 721 17.36 -55.38 -5.33
C PHE A 721 17.83 -54.95 -3.94
N LEU A 722 18.71 -55.72 -3.28
CA LEU A 722 19.27 -55.38 -1.96
C LEU A 722 19.81 -53.93 -1.86
N PRO A 723 20.52 -53.35 -2.86
CA PRO A 723 20.94 -51.94 -2.79
C PRO A 723 19.77 -50.94 -2.76
N LEU A 724 18.72 -51.17 -3.57
CA LEU A 724 17.50 -50.36 -3.57
C LEU A 724 16.72 -50.52 -2.26
N LYS A 725 16.80 -51.69 -1.63
CA LYS A 725 16.23 -51.96 -0.31
C LYS A 725 16.96 -51.19 0.80
N GLU A 726 18.27 -50.97 0.70
CA GLU A 726 18.99 -50.08 1.62
C GLU A 726 18.56 -48.61 1.45
N GLU A 727 18.37 -48.13 0.22
CA GLU A 727 17.81 -46.80 -0.05
C GLU A 727 16.39 -46.63 0.51
N TYR A 728 15.51 -47.61 0.29
CA TYR A 728 14.15 -47.65 0.85
C TYR A 728 14.15 -47.61 2.39
N LEU A 729 15.00 -48.42 3.03
CA LEU A 729 15.10 -48.45 4.50
C LEU A 729 15.63 -47.12 5.06
N LYS A 730 16.52 -46.44 4.32
CA LYS A 730 16.96 -45.09 4.63
C LYS A 730 15.82 -44.08 4.49
N TYR A 731 15.09 -44.08 3.38
CA TYR A 731 13.91 -43.24 3.16
C TYR A 731 12.87 -43.40 4.29
N ARG A 732 12.48 -44.63 4.60
CA ARG A 732 11.54 -44.94 5.69
C ARG A 732 11.96 -44.35 7.05
N LYS A 733 13.26 -44.32 7.32
CA LYS A 733 13.84 -43.74 8.54
C LYS A 733 13.92 -42.20 8.51
N GLU A 734 14.16 -41.61 7.35
CA GLU A 734 14.26 -40.14 7.17
C GLU A 734 12.90 -39.46 7.04
N HIS A 735 11.83 -40.20 6.74
CA HIS A 735 10.47 -39.68 6.53
C HIS A 735 9.41 -40.33 7.46
N PRO A 736 9.48 -40.20 8.81
CA PRO A 736 8.61 -40.93 9.74
C PRO A 736 7.09 -40.72 9.61
N TRP A 737 6.63 -39.67 8.91
CA TRP A 737 5.20 -39.45 8.63
C TRP A 737 4.61 -40.61 7.82
N VAL A 738 5.40 -41.24 6.95
CA VAL A 738 4.96 -42.32 6.05
C VAL A 738 4.45 -43.55 6.81
N GLU A 739 4.84 -43.72 8.08
CA GLU A 739 4.37 -44.79 8.96
C GLU A 739 2.91 -44.61 9.40
N ASP A 740 2.41 -43.37 9.46
CA ASP A 740 0.99 -43.08 9.74
C ASP A 740 0.18 -43.05 8.44
N SER A 741 0.75 -42.53 7.35
CA SER A 741 0.16 -42.60 6.01
C SER A 741 -0.08 -44.05 5.57
N ALA A 742 0.89 -44.95 5.79
CA ALA A 742 0.77 -46.36 5.43
C ALA A 742 -0.28 -47.10 6.28
N LEU A 743 -0.38 -46.79 7.58
CA LEU A 743 -1.45 -47.33 8.41
C LEU A 743 -2.83 -46.88 7.92
N PHE A 744 -2.96 -45.59 7.64
CA PHE A 744 -4.21 -44.99 7.21
C PHE A 744 -4.66 -45.52 5.84
N ASP A 745 -3.74 -45.59 4.87
CA ASP A 745 -4.02 -46.11 3.53
C ASP A 745 -4.43 -47.59 3.56
N VAL A 746 -3.63 -48.43 4.24
CA VAL A 746 -3.96 -49.86 4.36
C VAL A 746 -5.30 -50.05 5.07
N ALA A 747 -5.60 -49.29 6.12
CA ALA A 747 -6.89 -49.33 6.81
C ALA A 747 -8.06 -48.92 5.90
N ARG A 748 -7.99 -47.78 5.18
CA ARG A 748 -9.07 -47.34 4.28
C ARG A 748 -9.24 -48.24 3.05
N ASN A 749 -8.28 -49.10 2.75
CA ASN A 749 -8.34 -50.07 1.65
C ASN A 749 -8.74 -51.48 2.10
N LEU A 750 -8.98 -51.74 3.40
CA LEU A 750 -9.59 -53.00 3.86
C LEU A 750 -11.06 -53.08 3.41
N PRO A 751 -11.56 -54.22 2.88
CA PRO A 751 -12.92 -54.34 2.37
C PRO A 751 -14.00 -53.85 3.35
N GLU A 752 -13.88 -54.23 4.61
CA GLU A 752 -14.79 -53.91 5.72
C GLU A 752 -14.72 -52.46 6.22
N LEU A 753 -13.69 -51.70 5.84
CA LEU A 753 -13.53 -50.28 6.16
C LEU A 753 -13.62 -49.37 4.91
N SER A 754 -13.58 -49.93 3.71
CA SER A 754 -13.45 -49.19 2.44
C SER A 754 -14.61 -48.24 2.10
N GLN A 755 -15.75 -48.41 2.75
CA GLN A 755 -16.95 -47.57 2.60
C GLN A 755 -17.17 -46.65 3.82
N LEU A 756 -16.21 -46.59 4.75
CA LEU A 756 -16.30 -45.88 6.03
C LEU A 756 -15.18 -44.85 6.17
N ALA A 757 -15.53 -43.64 6.58
CA ALA A 757 -14.54 -42.66 7.00
C ALA A 757 -13.91 -43.06 8.35
N TRP A 758 -12.74 -42.50 8.67
CA TRP A 758 -11.95 -42.96 9.82
C TRP A 758 -12.65 -42.74 11.17
N TRP A 759 -13.56 -41.76 11.26
CA TRP A 759 -14.39 -41.51 12.44
C TRP A 759 -15.52 -42.55 12.63
N GLU A 760 -15.76 -43.41 11.64
CA GLU A 760 -16.71 -44.54 11.68
C GLU A 760 -16.00 -45.89 11.90
N TRP A 761 -14.67 -45.94 11.84
CA TRP A 761 -13.88 -47.15 12.08
C TRP A 761 -14.03 -47.68 13.52
N PRO A 762 -13.80 -48.99 13.76
CA PRO A 762 -13.79 -49.58 15.09
C PRO A 762 -12.95 -48.77 16.08
N GLU A 763 -13.50 -48.55 17.28
CA GLU A 763 -12.93 -47.61 18.26
C GLU A 763 -11.41 -47.77 18.51
N PRO A 764 -10.84 -48.98 18.65
CA PRO A 764 -9.40 -49.11 18.90
C PRO A 764 -8.53 -48.55 17.77
N LEU A 765 -9.00 -48.59 16.52
CA LEU A 765 -8.31 -48.04 15.35
C LEU A 765 -8.62 -46.54 15.17
N ARG A 766 -9.88 -46.13 15.34
CA ARG A 766 -10.33 -44.71 15.31
C ARG A 766 -9.65 -43.85 16.39
N LEU A 767 -9.43 -44.41 17.58
CA LEU A 767 -8.73 -43.76 18.69
C LEU A 767 -7.22 -44.03 18.72
N ARG A 768 -6.67 -44.74 17.72
CA ARG A 768 -5.23 -45.05 17.61
C ARG A 768 -4.65 -45.69 18.88
N GLN A 769 -5.41 -46.61 19.50
CA GLN A 769 -5.01 -47.29 20.72
C GLN A 769 -3.69 -48.07 20.48
N PRO A 770 -2.64 -47.91 21.30
CA PRO A 770 -1.32 -48.47 21.00
C PRO A 770 -1.28 -50.00 20.82
N ALA A 771 -2.14 -50.73 21.52
CA ALA A 771 -2.26 -52.19 21.35
C ALA A 771 -2.84 -52.55 19.97
N ALA A 772 -3.95 -51.94 19.58
CA ALA A 772 -4.58 -52.18 18.28
C ALA A 772 -3.70 -51.72 17.11
N LEU A 773 -2.99 -50.59 17.23
CA LEU A 773 -2.02 -50.18 16.21
C LEU A 773 -0.82 -51.13 16.12
N LYS A 774 -0.38 -51.75 17.23
CA LYS A 774 0.67 -52.78 17.21
C LYS A 774 0.18 -54.03 16.49
N GLU A 775 -1.01 -54.54 16.86
CA GLU A 775 -1.62 -55.72 16.24
C GLU A 775 -1.85 -55.50 14.73
N PHE A 776 -2.40 -54.35 14.34
CA PHE A 776 -2.58 -53.97 12.93
C PHE A 776 -1.25 -53.95 12.16
N ARG A 777 -0.16 -53.44 12.77
CA ARG A 777 1.19 -53.45 12.18
C ARG A 777 1.79 -54.86 12.04
N GLU A 778 1.40 -55.79 12.89
CA GLU A 778 1.86 -57.19 12.84
C GLU A 778 1.03 -58.00 11.81
N VAL A 779 -0.29 -57.78 11.74
CA VAL A 779 -1.20 -58.45 10.78
C VAL A 779 -1.01 -57.94 9.34
N HIS A 780 -0.99 -56.63 9.12
CA HIS A 780 -0.94 -56.02 7.78
C HIS A 780 0.47 -55.61 7.34
N LYS A 781 1.50 -56.23 7.91
CA LYS A 781 2.90 -55.82 7.73
C LYS A 781 3.32 -55.69 6.25
N GLU A 782 2.96 -56.65 5.41
CA GLU A 782 3.37 -56.69 4.00
C GLU A 782 2.78 -55.52 3.21
N ALA A 783 1.48 -55.24 3.37
CA ALA A 783 0.81 -54.10 2.73
C ALA A 783 1.35 -52.74 3.22
N ILE A 784 1.67 -52.63 4.51
CA ILE A 784 2.30 -51.42 5.08
C ILE A 784 3.71 -51.22 4.49
N ASP A 785 4.51 -52.28 4.38
CA ASP A 785 5.83 -52.22 3.76
C ASP A 785 5.73 -51.87 2.26
N GLU A 786 4.78 -52.45 1.52
CA GLU A 786 4.51 -52.15 0.10
C GLU A 786 4.15 -50.67 -0.13
N TYR A 787 3.23 -50.10 0.65
CA TYR A 787 2.85 -48.69 0.53
C TYR A 787 4.07 -47.76 0.68
N ILE A 788 4.92 -48.02 1.69
CA ILE A 788 6.11 -47.21 1.95
C ILE A 788 7.14 -47.35 0.81
N VAL A 789 7.22 -48.52 0.16
CA VAL A 789 8.05 -48.70 -1.04
C VAL A 789 7.49 -47.93 -2.24
N ILE A 790 6.17 -47.89 -2.43
CA ILE A 790 5.52 -47.10 -3.49
C ILE A 790 5.76 -45.59 -3.27
N GLN A 791 5.72 -45.12 -2.02
CA GLN A 791 6.11 -43.75 -1.67
C GLN A 791 7.61 -43.47 -1.89
N TYR A 792 8.50 -44.45 -1.64
CA TYR A 792 9.91 -44.36 -2.04
C TYR A 792 10.10 -44.30 -3.58
N PHE A 793 9.32 -45.04 -4.37
CA PHE A 793 9.36 -44.93 -5.84
C PHE A 793 8.99 -43.52 -6.32
N PHE A 794 7.94 -42.93 -5.74
CA PHE A 794 7.61 -41.52 -5.97
C PHE A 794 8.77 -40.61 -5.59
N GLU A 795 9.32 -40.74 -4.37
CA GLU A 795 10.39 -39.86 -3.87
C GLU A 795 11.63 -39.92 -4.77
N LYS A 796 12.08 -41.13 -5.12
CA LYS A 796 13.25 -41.37 -5.97
C LYS A 796 13.09 -40.71 -7.34
N GLN A 797 11.95 -40.95 -8.00
CA GLN A 797 11.70 -40.40 -9.34
C GLN A 797 11.48 -38.88 -9.28
N TRP A 798 10.71 -38.40 -8.31
CA TRP A 798 10.45 -36.97 -8.15
C TRP A 798 11.73 -36.17 -7.86
N LEU A 799 12.57 -36.64 -6.93
CA LEU A 799 13.86 -35.99 -6.65
C LEU A 799 14.81 -36.05 -7.86
N ALA A 800 14.76 -37.12 -8.68
CA ALA A 800 15.51 -37.19 -9.94
C ALA A 800 15.01 -36.18 -10.99
N ILE A 801 13.70 -35.90 -11.06
CA ILE A 801 13.12 -34.85 -11.91
C ILE A 801 13.45 -33.45 -11.36
N ARG A 802 13.34 -33.22 -10.04
CA ARG A 802 13.72 -31.95 -9.39
C ARG A 802 15.20 -31.62 -9.59
N ALA A 803 16.08 -32.62 -9.43
CA ALA A 803 17.52 -32.48 -9.68
C ALA A 803 17.79 -32.18 -11.15
N TYR A 804 17.07 -32.82 -12.08
CA TYR A 804 17.18 -32.54 -13.51
C TYR A 804 16.78 -31.09 -13.84
N ALA A 805 15.58 -30.65 -13.41
CA ALA A 805 15.12 -29.27 -13.58
C ALA A 805 16.14 -28.24 -13.04
N ASN A 806 16.63 -28.45 -11.82
CA ASN A 806 17.64 -27.60 -11.22
C ASN A 806 18.97 -27.59 -11.99
N SER A 807 19.39 -28.72 -12.59
CA SER A 807 20.59 -28.79 -13.43
C SER A 807 20.45 -28.00 -14.74
N ARG A 808 19.22 -27.84 -15.25
CA ARG A 808 18.88 -27.01 -16.42
C ARG A 808 18.58 -25.55 -16.06
N GLY A 809 18.64 -25.18 -14.78
CA GLY A 809 18.39 -23.83 -14.28
C GLY A 809 16.92 -23.51 -13.99
N ILE A 810 16.03 -24.51 -14.07
CA ILE A 810 14.59 -24.38 -13.82
C ILE A 810 14.29 -24.67 -12.35
N LYS A 811 13.52 -23.78 -11.72
CA LYS A 811 13.03 -23.91 -10.35
C LYS A 811 11.63 -24.48 -10.32
N ILE A 812 11.41 -25.45 -9.43
CA ILE A 812 10.08 -26.04 -9.26
C ILE A 812 9.34 -25.35 -8.12
N ILE A 813 8.19 -24.76 -8.44
CA ILE A 813 7.30 -24.11 -7.50
C ILE A 813 6.13 -25.06 -7.24
N GLY A 814 6.14 -25.68 -6.07
CA GLY A 814 5.04 -26.53 -5.62
C GLY A 814 3.95 -25.72 -4.96
N ASP A 815 3.00 -26.45 -4.39
CA ASP A 815 1.76 -25.88 -3.87
C ASP A 815 1.29 -26.64 -2.64
N MET A 816 0.70 -25.92 -1.70
CA MET A 816 0.25 -26.41 -0.40
C MET A 816 -1.15 -25.85 -0.12
N PRO A 817 -2.21 -26.68 -0.14
CA PRO A 817 -3.54 -26.32 0.36
C PRO A 817 -3.42 -25.86 1.81
N ILE A 818 -4.06 -24.75 2.23
CA ILE A 818 -3.99 -24.36 3.65
C ILE A 818 -4.52 -25.48 4.54
N TYR A 819 -5.67 -26.06 4.20
CA TYR A 819 -6.29 -27.20 4.90
C TYR A 819 -5.73 -28.55 4.44
N VAL A 820 -6.32 -29.63 4.97
CA VAL A 820 -6.10 -31.04 4.59
C VAL A 820 -7.46 -31.74 4.53
N GLY A 821 -7.59 -32.81 3.75
CA GLY A 821 -8.85 -33.54 3.65
C GLY A 821 -9.28 -34.13 5.01
N GLY A 822 -10.58 -34.11 5.32
CA GLY A 822 -11.08 -34.63 6.60
C GLY A 822 -10.79 -36.13 6.79
N HIS A 823 -11.03 -36.93 5.76
CA HIS A 823 -10.65 -38.34 5.72
C HIS A 823 -9.19 -38.50 5.22
N SER A 824 -8.23 -38.05 6.04
CA SER A 824 -6.79 -38.15 5.77
C SER A 824 -5.99 -38.73 6.94
N ALA A 825 -4.78 -39.19 6.62
CA ALA A 825 -3.80 -39.62 7.61
C ALA A 825 -3.42 -38.47 8.57
N ASP A 826 -3.26 -37.25 8.07
CA ASP A 826 -2.93 -36.06 8.88
C ASP A 826 -3.95 -35.81 9.99
N VAL A 827 -5.24 -35.84 9.67
CA VAL A 827 -6.33 -35.57 10.63
C VAL A 827 -6.51 -36.75 11.59
N TRP A 828 -6.50 -37.99 11.08
CA TRP A 828 -6.60 -39.20 11.91
C TRP A 828 -5.44 -39.31 12.91
N ALA A 829 -4.21 -39.02 12.47
CA ALA A 829 -3.02 -39.14 13.31
C ALA A 829 -2.84 -37.99 14.31
N ASN A 830 -3.36 -36.79 14.02
CA ASN A 830 -3.13 -35.56 14.80
C ASN A 830 -4.44 -34.87 15.26
N ARG A 831 -5.50 -35.64 15.55
CA ARG A 831 -6.86 -35.16 15.87
C ARG A 831 -6.95 -33.96 16.83
N HIS A 832 -6.05 -33.86 17.80
CA HIS A 832 -6.05 -32.77 18.79
C HIS A 832 -5.75 -31.39 18.18
N LEU A 833 -5.07 -31.34 17.04
CA LEU A 833 -4.75 -30.13 16.27
C LEU A 833 -5.91 -29.60 15.42
N PHE A 834 -7.06 -30.29 15.38
CA PHE A 834 -8.21 -29.94 14.55
C PHE A 834 -9.47 -29.69 15.40
N GLU A 835 -10.41 -28.89 14.88
CA GLU A 835 -11.70 -28.57 15.52
C GLU A 835 -12.71 -29.73 15.37
N LEU A 836 -12.36 -30.86 16.00
CA LEU A 836 -13.13 -32.11 16.03
C LEU A 836 -13.73 -32.37 17.42
N ASN A 837 -14.88 -33.04 17.42
CA ASN A 837 -15.52 -33.62 18.61
C ASN A 837 -14.93 -35.00 19.01
N ASP A 838 -15.46 -35.59 20.08
CA ASP A 838 -15.00 -36.88 20.63
C ASP A 838 -15.15 -38.06 19.66
N ALA A 839 -16.18 -38.05 18.81
CA ALA A 839 -16.35 -39.03 17.73
C ALA A 839 -15.24 -38.89 16.68
N GLY A 840 -14.75 -37.67 16.46
CA GLY A 840 -13.74 -37.34 15.44
C GLY A 840 -14.31 -36.62 14.22
N LEU A 841 -15.61 -36.29 14.25
CA LEU A 841 -16.25 -35.46 13.24
C LEU A 841 -15.87 -33.98 13.44
N PRO A 842 -15.74 -33.18 12.36
CA PRO A 842 -15.61 -31.73 12.47
C PRO A 842 -16.84 -31.11 13.11
N GLU A 843 -16.64 -30.14 14.01
CA GLU A 843 -17.73 -29.28 14.53
C GLU A 843 -17.90 -28.02 13.67
N GLN A 844 -16.80 -27.59 13.05
CA GLN A 844 -16.72 -26.48 12.12
C GLN A 844 -15.90 -26.92 10.90
N VAL A 845 -16.27 -26.40 9.73
CA VAL A 845 -15.60 -26.70 8.45
C VAL A 845 -15.20 -25.42 7.71
N SER A 846 -14.21 -25.57 6.84
CA SER A 846 -13.69 -24.52 5.97
C SER A 846 -14.65 -24.14 4.85
N GLY A 847 -14.65 -22.85 4.52
CA GLY A 847 -15.20 -22.34 3.26
C GLY A 847 -14.73 -20.91 3.02
N VAL A 848 -15.46 -20.19 2.18
CA VAL A 848 -15.43 -18.73 2.05
C VAL A 848 -16.86 -18.17 2.04
N PRO A 849 -17.09 -16.95 2.56
CA PRO A 849 -18.40 -16.30 2.51
C PRO A 849 -18.83 -16.00 1.07
N PRO A 850 -20.10 -15.61 0.85
CA PRO A 850 -20.55 -15.02 -0.41
C PRO A 850 -19.64 -13.89 -0.90
N ASP A 851 -19.39 -13.88 -2.21
CA ASP A 851 -18.61 -12.87 -2.90
C ASP A 851 -19.14 -12.61 -4.32
N ALA A 852 -18.44 -11.81 -5.12
CA ALA A 852 -18.84 -11.46 -6.49
C ALA A 852 -18.77 -12.63 -7.50
N PHE A 853 -18.34 -13.83 -7.08
CA PHE A 853 -18.25 -15.04 -7.88
C PHE A 853 -19.15 -16.17 -7.37
N SER A 854 -19.64 -16.12 -6.14
CA SER A 854 -20.65 -17.05 -5.61
C SER A 854 -21.61 -16.40 -4.61
N GLU A 855 -22.90 -16.41 -4.93
CA GLU A 855 -24.00 -15.88 -4.10
C GLU A 855 -24.14 -16.59 -2.75
N THR A 856 -23.71 -17.84 -2.64
CA THR A 856 -23.79 -18.68 -1.43
C THR A 856 -22.42 -18.96 -0.79
N GLY A 857 -21.36 -18.31 -1.31
CA GLY A 857 -19.97 -18.58 -0.94
C GLY A 857 -19.48 -19.93 -1.48
N GLN A 858 -18.51 -20.55 -0.83
CA GLN A 858 -18.06 -21.90 -1.16
C GLN A 858 -17.84 -22.72 0.10
N LEU A 859 -18.52 -23.86 0.22
CA LEU A 859 -18.37 -24.79 1.34
C LEU A 859 -17.37 -25.89 0.95
N TRP A 860 -16.16 -25.86 1.50
CA TRP A 860 -15.08 -26.79 1.13
C TRP A 860 -15.00 -28.04 2.03
N GLY A 861 -15.72 -28.06 3.16
CA GLY A 861 -15.90 -29.24 4.01
C GLY A 861 -14.66 -29.77 4.75
N SER A 862 -13.50 -29.11 4.63
CA SER A 862 -12.28 -29.54 5.33
C SER A 862 -12.32 -29.13 6.82
N PRO A 863 -11.76 -29.92 7.74
CA PRO A 863 -11.72 -29.58 9.16
C PRO A 863 -10.85 -28.36 9.41
N LEU A 864 -11.30 -27.49 10.34
CA LEU A 864 -10.54 -26.32 10.76
C LEU A 864 -9.44 -26.67 11.76
N TYR A 865 -8.38 -25.86 11.78
CA TYR A 865 -7.25 -26.02 12.67
C TYR A 865 -7.54 -25.44 14.06
N ARG A 866 -7.33 -26.23 15.12
CA ARG A 866 -7.34 -25.76 16.50
C ARG A 866 -6.04 -25.01 16.78
N TRP A 867 -5.95 -23.77 16.28
CA TRP A 867 -4.72 -22.95 16.29
C TRP A 867 -4.11 -22.74 17.69
N THR A 868 -4.91 -22.81 18.74
CA THR A 868 -4.45 -22.80 20.14
C THR A 868 -3.57 -24.00 20.48
N ALA A 869 -3.92 -25.20 20.02
CA ALA A 869 -3.11 -26.42 20.20
C ALA A 869 -1.82 -26.34 19.36
N HIS A 870 -1.91 -25.89 18.10
CA HIS A 870 -0.71 -25.63 17.29
C HIS A 870 0.25 -24.63 17.96
N LYS A 871 -0.27 -23.56 18.58
CA LYS A 871 0.53 -22.57 19.31
C LYS A 871 1.19 -23.16 20.56
N GLN A 872 0.49 -24.01 21.31
CA GLN A 872 1.04 -24.74 22.45
C GLN A 872 2.20 -25.67 22.04
N GLU A 873 2.10 -26.32 20.89
CA GLU A 873 3.19 -27.13 20.30
C GLU A 873 4.26 -26.30 19.54
N GLY A 874 4.23 -24.97 19.60
CA GLY A 874 5.19 -24.11 18.91
C GLY A 874 5.16 -24.23 17.38
N TYR A 875 3.99 -24.55 16.82
CA TYR A 875 3.73 -24.76 15.39
C TYR A 875 4.57 -25.88 14.74
N LYS A 876 4.86 -26.93 15.51
CA LYS A 876 5.67 -28.08 15.09
C LYS A 876 5.12 -28.78 13.83
N TRP A 877 3.84 -29.20 13.82
CA TRP A 877 3.22 -29.88 12.68
C TRP A 877 3.34 -29.07 11.37
N TRP A 878 2.98 -27.79 11.41
CA TRP A 878 3.12 -26.87 10.27
C TRP A 878 4.57 -26.67 9.82
N SER A 879 5.52 -26.63 10.76
CA SER A 879 6.95 -26.59 10.43
C SER A 879 7.42 -27.88 9.74
N GLN A 880 6.87 -29.05 10.11
CA GLN A 880 7.17 -30.33 9.46
C GLN A 880 6.56 -30.41 8.06
N ARG A 881 5.31 -29.99 7.87
CA ARG A 881 4.64 -29.91 6.56
C ARG A 881 5.40 -29.00 5.59
N MET A 882 5.88 -27.84 6.07
CA MET A 882 6.71 -26.94 5.29
C MET A 882 8.12 -27.50 5.01
N ALA A 883 8.73 -28.20 5.97
CA ALA A 883 10.00 -28.91 5.73
C ALA A 883 9.85 -29.96 4.62
N ARG A 884 8.73 -30.71 4.61
CA ARG A 884 8.40 -31.68 3.57
C ARG A 884 8.21 -31.01 2.20
N ALA A 885 7.47 -29.91 2.13
CA ALA A 885 7.34 -29.15 0.90
C ALA A 885 8.68 -28.68 0.34
N LEU A 886 9.63 -28.26 1.18
CA LEU A 886 10.98 -27.86 0.73
C LEU A 886 11.91 -29.04 0.36
N GLN A 887 11.57 -30.29 0.72
CA GLN A 887 12.20 -31.49 0.14
C GLN A 887 11.70 -31.73 -1.30
N LEU A 888 10.41 -31.48 -1.56
CA LEU A 888 9.80 -31.69 -2.88
C LEU A 888 10.01 -30.52 -3.85
N TYR A 889 10.08 -29.28 -3.36
CA TYR A 889 10.00 -28.07 -4.18
C TYR A 889 11.11 -27.06 -3.83
N ASP A 890 11.43 -26.17 -4.77
CA ASP A 890 12.35 -25.06 -4.54
C ASP A 890 11.68 -23.85 -3.88
N GLU A 891 10.40 -23.64 -4.19
CA GLU A 891 9.52 -22.61 -3.63
C GLU A 891 8.11 -23.22 -3.49
N CYS A 892 7.25 -22.64 -2.64
CA CYS A 892 5.92 -23.18 -2.39
C CYS A 892 4.87 -22.06 -2.39
N ARG A 893 3.86 -22.16 -3.27
CA ARG A 893 2.58 -21.49 -3.06
C ARG A 893 1.95 -22.05 -1.79
N ILE A 894 1.42 -21.18 -0.94
CA ILE A 894 0.43 -21.59 0.05
C ILE A 894 -0.90 -21.00 -0.39
N ASP A 895 -1.80 -21.89 -0.74
CA ASP A 895 -3.18 -21.62 -1.13
C ASP A 895 -3.97 -20.98 0.03
N HIS A 896 -4.93 -20.10 -0.29
CA HIS A 896 -5.77 -19.39 0.67
C HIS A 896 -4.98 -18.78 1.86
N PHE A 897 -3.85 -18.12 1.55
CA PHE A 897 -2.94 -17.55 2.55
C PHE A 897 -3.67 -16.59 3.52
N ARG A 898 -4.74 -15.96 3.07
CA ARG A 898 -5.59 -15.07 3.87
C ARG A 898 -6.13 -15.74 5.16
N GLY A 899 -6.31 -17.07 5.16
CA GLY A 899 -6.70 -17.86 6.32
C GLY A 899 -5.73 -17.79 7.51
N PHE A 900 -4.45 -17.44 7.28
CA PHE A 900 -3.49 -17.24 8.38
C PHE A 900 -3.69 -15.92 9.13
N ALA A 901 -4.33 -14.91 8.52
CA ALA A 901 -4.73 -13.69 9.20
C ALA A 901 -6.16 -13.85 9.77
N GLY A 902 -7.10 -14.31 8.94
CA GLY A 902 -8.43 -14.71 9.39
C GLY A 902 -9.09 -15.70 8.43
N TYR A 903 -9.71 -16.75 8.99
CA TYR A 903 -10.35 -17.85 8.28
C TYR A 903 -11.87 -17.83 8.46
N TRP A 904 -12.61 -18.34 7.47
CA TRP A 904 -14.07 -18.48 7.55
C TRP A 904 -14.44 -19.84 8.13
N SER A 905 -15.31 -19.83 9.13
CA SER A 905 -15.72 -20.98 9.94
C SER A 905 -17.22 -21.20 9.78
N VAL A 906 -17.61 -22.31 9.16
CA VAL A 906 -19.02 -22.67 8.91
C VAL A 906 -19.40 -23.87 9.81
N GLY A 907 -20.64 -23.92 10.29
CA GLY A 907 -21.15 -25.11 11.00
C GLY A 907 -21.10 -26.36 10.13
N ALA A 908 -20.62 -27.49 10.65
CA ALA A 908 -20.46 -28.73 9.88
C ALA A 908 -21.78 -29.39 9.40
N ALA A 909 -22.94 -28.83 9.78
CA ALA A 909 -24.27 -29.26 9.35
C ALA A 909 -24.95 -28.27 8.39
N GLU A 910 -24.28 -27.18 8.00
CA GLU A 910 -24.78 -26.22 7.01
C GLU A 910 -24.64 -26.76 5.58
N GLU A 911 -25.62 -26.50 4.72
CA GLU A 911 -25.58 -26.88 3.29
C GLU A 911 -24.83 -25.85 2.43
N THR A 912 -24.56 -24.66 2.95
CA THR A 912 -23.87 -23.55 2.24
C THR A 912 -22.85 -22.87 3.14
N ALA A 913 -22.00 -22.00 2.57
CA ALA A 913 -21.04 -21.24 3.36
C ALA A 913 -21.57 -19.88 3.87
N MET A 914 -22.86 -19.58 3.68
CA MET A 914 -23.46 -18.30 4.10
C MET A 914 -23.44 -18.12 5.62
N ASN A 915 -23.80 -19.17 6.36
CA ASN A 915 -23.96 -19.16 7.82
C ASN A 915 -22.63 -19.44 8.55
N GLY A 916 -21.59 -18.68 8.20
CA GLY A 916 -20.27 -18.76 8.81
C GLY A 916 -19.88 -17.51 9.61
N ALA A 917 -18.67 -17.55 10.18
CA ALA A 917 -18.05 -16.41 10.86
C ALA A 917 -16.54 -16.33 10.60
N TRP A 918 -16.00 -15.11 10.53
CA TRP A 918 -14.55 -14.91 10.50
C TRP A 918 -13.93 -15.22 11.88
N ARG A 919 -12.89 -16.04 11.88
CA ARG A 919 -12.07 -16.40 13.05
C ARG A 919 -10.64 -15.88 12.85
N LEU A 920 -9.99 -15.48 13.94
CA LEU A 920 -8.61 -14.98 13.90
C LEU A 920 -7.61 -16.13 13.67
N GLY A 921 -6.76 -15.99 12.64
CA GLY A 921 -5.69 -16.95 12.35
C GLY A 921 -4.45 -16.76 13.26
N PRO A 922 -3.42 -17.61 13.09
CA PRO A 922 -2.20 -17.58 13.91
C PRO A 922 -1.27 -16.39 13.61
N GLY A 923 -1.49 -15.66 12.51
CA GLY A 923 -0.72 -14.49 12.11
C GLY A 923 0.79 -14.75 11.99
N LEU A 924 1.57 -13.74 12.38
CA LEU A 924 3.03 -13.72 12.22
C LEU A 924 3.77 -14.73 13.11
N GLU A 925 3.13 -15.26 14.17
CA GLU A 925 3.76 -16.22 15.08
C GLU A 925 4.11 -17.54 14.38
N LEU A 926 3.20 -18.06 13.54
CA LEU A 926 3.39 -19.27 12.74
C LEU A 926 4.65 -19.17 11.86
N PHE A 927 4.75 -18.11 11.07
CA PHE A 927 5.88 -17.89 10.16
C PHE A 927 7.18 -17.56 10.91
N THR A 928 7.09 -16.95 12.09
CA THR A 928 8.24 -16.76 12.98
C THR A 928 8.76 -18.10 13.51
N ALA A 929 7.87 -19.04 13.85
CA ALA A 929 8.24 -20.40 14.25
C ALA A 929 8.87 -21.19 13.09
N MET A 930 8.27 -21.17 11.89
CA MET A 930 8.85 -21.77 10.68
C MET A 930 10.24 -21.19 10.36
N LYS A 931 10.40 -19.86 10.43
CA LYS A 931 11.68 -19.18 10.18
C LYS A 931 12.75 -19.52 11.23
N LYS A 932 12.34 -19.83 12.45
CA LYS A 932 13.22 -20.30 13.54
C LYS A 932 13.63 -21.76 13.37
N SER A 933 12.77 -22.63 12.84
CA SER A 933 13.04 -24.06 12.66
C SER A 933 13.71 -24.41 11.33
N LEU A 934 13.36 -23.73 10.23
CA LEU A 934 13.80 -24.03 8.87
C LEU A 934 14.76 -22.98 8.27
N GLY A 935 14.81 -21.76 8.83
CA GLY A 935 15.59 -20.66 8.28
C GLY A 935 14.82 -19.85 7.23
N ALA A 936 15.32 -19.79 5.99
CA ALA A 936 14.65 -19.08 4.90
C ALA A 936 13.58 -19.98 4.26
N VAL A 937 12.32 -19.56 4.28
CA VAL A 937 11.19 -20.29 3.70
C VAL A 937 10.66 -19.50 2.49
N PRO A 938 10.89 -19.97 1.24
CA PRO A 938 10.41 -19.31 0.03
C PRO A 938 8.91 -19.59 -0.21
N ILE A 939 8.07 -18.70 0.33
CA ILE A 939 6.60 -18.75 0.23
C ILE A 939 6.13 -17.80 -0.88
N LEU A 940 5.27 -18.28 -1.76
CA LEU A 940 4.33 -17.48 -2.54
C LEU A 940 2.98 -17.48 -1.81
N ALA A 941 2.44 -16.31 -1.50
CA ALA A 941 1.12 -16.20 -0.91
C ALA A 941 0.06 -16.17 -2.02
N GLU A 942 -0.92 -17.05 -1.94
CA GLU A 942 -2.17 -16.91 -2.67
C GLU A 942 -3.04 -15.89 -1.90
N ASP A 943 -3.09 -14.66 -2.41
CA ASP A 943 -3.86 -13.53 -1.86
C ASP A 943 -4.87 -12.95 -2.88
N LEU A 944 -5.73 -13.80 -3.44
CA LEU A 944 -6.84 -13.43 -4.32
C LEU A 944 -8.17 -13.31 -3.57
N GLY A 945 -9.20 -12.76 -4.24
CA GLY A 945 -10.53 -12.51 -3.67
C GLY A 945 -10.57 -11.28 -2.76
N VAL A 946 -11.49 -11.26 -1.79
CA VAL A 946 -11.68 -10.12 -0.88
C VAL A 946 -10.61 -10.10 0.23
N ILE A 947 -9.48 -9.45 -0.10
CA ILE A 947 -8.32 -9.31 0.78
C ILE A 947 -8.43 -8.09 1.70
N THR A 948 -8.21 -8.32 2.99
CA THR A 948 -8.25 -7.32 4.06
C THR A 948 -6.82 -6.85 4.42
N THR A 949 -6.68 -5.64 5.00
CA THR A 949 -5.35 -5.01 5.19
C THR A 949 -4.42 -5.73 6.18
N ASP A 950 -4.97 -6.57 7.05
CA ASP A 950 -4.24 -7.50 7.92
C ASP A 950 -3.55 -8.62 7.13
N VAL A 951 -4.19 -9.15 6.09
CA VAL A 951 -3.60 -10.15 5.18
C VAL A 951 -2.42 -9.55 4.42
N VAL A 952 -2.58 -8.34 3.88
CA VAL A 952 -1.50 -7.60 3.19
C VAL A 952 -0.33 -7.36 4.13
N ALA A 953 -0.60 -6.86 5.34
CA ALA A 953 0.43 -6.62 6.36
C ALA A 953 1.14 -7.91 6.79
N LEU A 954 0.42 -9.04 6.90
CA LEU A 954 1.00 -10.35 7.21
C LEU A 954 1.92 -10.83 6.09
N ARG A 955 1.47 -10.73 4.82
CA ARG A 955 2.26 -11.10 3.64
C ARG A 955 3.55 -10.27 3.55
N GLU A 956 3.45 -8.96 3.75
CA GLU A 956 4.60 -8.05 3.72
C GLU A 956 5.55 -8.25 4.90
N ALA A 957 5.04 -8.53 6.11
CA ALA A 957 5.87 -8.81 7.29
C ALA A 957 6.72 -10.08 7.15
N ILE A 958 6.27 -11.08 6.39
CA ILE A 958 7.08 -12.26 6.04
C ILE A 958 7.92 -12.08 4.78
N GLY A 959 7.66 -11.03 3.99
CA GLY A 959 8.33 -10.70 2.72
C GLY A 959 7.84 -11.51 1.52
N ALA A 960 6.74 -12.25 1.64
CA ALA A 960 6.24 -13.12 0.58
C ALA A 960 5.68 -12.31 -0.60
N PRO A 961 5.96 -12.70 -1.84
CA PRO A 961 5.20 -12.20 -2.98
C PRO A 961 3.74 -12.64 -2.92
N GLY A 962 2.84 -11.78 -3.40
CA GLY A 962 1.43 -12.10 -3.64
C GLY A 962 1.16 -12.52 -5.08
N MET A 963 -0.12 -12.56 -5.48
CA MET A 963 -0.58 -12.95 -6.81
C MET A 963 -1.46 -11.88 -7.47
N VAL A 964 -1.30 -11.71 -8.79
CA VAL A 964 -2.21 -10.91 -9.63
C VAL A 964 -2.58 -11.67 -10.90
N VAL A 965 -3.88 -11.72 -11.22
CA VAL A 965 -4.42 -12.56 -12.31
C VAL A 965 -5.14 -11.67 -13.33
N VAL A 966 -4.63 -11.61 -14.56
CA VAL A 966 -5.08 -10.65 -15.56
C VAL A 966 -6.52 -10.87 -16.02
N GLN A 967 -7.06 -12.10 -16.00
CA GLN A 967 -8.50 -12.31 -16.21
C GLN A 967 -9.40 -11.52 -15.24
N PHE A 968 -8.94 -11.27 -14.00
CA PHE A 968 -9.69 -10.49 -13.00
C PHE A 968 -9.55 -8.97 -13.16
N ALA A 969 -8.76 -8.48 -14.12
CA ALA A 969 -8.39 -7.06 -14.23
C ALA A 969 -9.45 -6.14 -14.83
N TRP A 970 -10.45 -6.68 -15.52
CA TRP A 970 -11.22 -5.92 -16.52
C TRP A 970 -12.51 -5.28 -15.97
N GLY A 971 -13.08 -5.82 -14.90
CA GLY A 971 -14.14 -5.19 -14.12
C GLY A 971 -13.61 -4.23 -13.05
N GLY A 972 -14.50 -3.47 -12.40
CA GLY A 972 -14.16 -2.64 -11.23
C GLY A 972 -13.38 -1.34 -11.51
N GLY A 973 -13.07 -1.03 -12.77
CA GLY A 973 -12.46 0.23 -13.19
C GLY A 973 -10.94 0.33 -12.94
N PRO A 974 -10.32 1.51 -13.16
CA PRO A 974 -8.86 1.66 -13.23
C PRO A 974 -8.11 1.41 -11.93
N SER A 975 -8.81 1.35 -10.78
CA SER A 975 -8.26 0.99 -9.47
C SER A 975 -8.17 -0.52 -9.21
N ASN A 976 -8.57 -1.37 -10.17
CA ASN A 976 -8.46 -2.83 -10.03
C ASN A 976 -6.99 -3.26 -9.91
N VAL A 977 -6.63 -3.90 -8.79
CA VAL A 977 -5.25 -4.31 -8.46
C VAL A 977 -4.63 -5.29 -9.45
N HIS A 978 -5.45 -5.97 -10.26
CA HIS A 978 -4.99 -6.91 -11.28
C HIS A 978 -4.69 -6.25 -12.64
N LEU A 979 -4.98 -4.96 -12.84
CA LEU A 979 -4.56 -4.22 -14.04
C LEU A 979 -3.01 -4.03 -14.03
N PRO A 980 -2.32 -4.25 -15.17
CA PRO A 980 -0.85 -4.17 -15.25
C PRO A 980 -0.18 -2.91 -14.68
N HIS A 981 -0.87 -1.75 -14.67
CA HIS A 981 -0.34 -0.51 -14.07
C HIS A 981 -0.43 -0.45 -12.54
N ASN A 982 -1.25 -1.29 -11.90
CA ASN A 982 -1.38 -1.43 -10.44
C ASN A 982 -0.52 -2.58 -9.87
N HIS A 983 0.19 -3.32 -10.72
CA HIS A 983 1.09 -4.40 -10.30
C HIS A 983 2.32 -3.86 -9.55
N TYR A 984 2.92 -4.68 -8.69
CA TYR A 984 4.08 -4.35 -7.88
C TYR A 984 5.23 -5.36 -8.08
N GLU A 985 6.49 -5.01 -7.81
CA GLU A 985 7.61 -5.91 -8.16
C GLU A 985 7.57 -7.26 -7.42
N ASN A 986 7.14 -7.26 -6.16
CA ASN A 986 7.12 -8.44 -5.30
C ASN A 986 5.76 -9.17 -5.38
N CYS A 987 5.33 -9.54 -6.57
CA CYS A 987 4.25 -10.51 -6.79
C CYS A 987 4.55 -11.44 -7.97
N PHE A 988 3.65 -12.37 -8.20
CA PHE A 988 3.58 -13.21 -9.39
C PHE A 988 2.40 -12.75 -10.25
N VAL A 989 2.63 -12.61 -11.56
CA VAL A 989 1.58 -12.29 -12.54
C VAL A 989 1.20 -13.49 -13.39
N TYR A 990 -0.10 -13.68 -13.59
CA TYR A 990 -0.71 -14.77 -14.35
C TYR A 990 -1.71 -14.22 -15.36
N PRO A 991 -1.83 -14.80 -16.57
CA PRO A 991 -3.03 -14.64 -17.42
C PRO A 991 -4.28 -15.19 -16.69
N GLY A 992 -4.17 -16.43 -16.24
CA GLY A 992 -5.15 -17.19 -15.45
C GLY A 992 -4.44 -18.27 -14.63
N THR A 993 -5.14 -18.85 -13.67
CA THR A 993 -4.73 -20.01 -12.87
C THR A 993 -5.53 -21.25 -13.26
N HIS A 994 -5.16 -22.42 -12.74
CA HIS A 994 -5.87 -23.68 -12.99
C HIS A 994 -7.38 -23.68 -12.64
N ASP A 995 -7.83 -22.81 -11.73
CA ASP A 995 -9.25 -22.61 -11.39
C ASP A 995 -9.97 -21.68 -12.36
N ASN A 996 -9.22 -20.86 -13.09
CA ASN A 996 -9.76 -19.99 -14.12
C ASN A 996 -10.13 -20.79 -15.37
N GLU A 997 -10.89 -20.12 -16.23
CA GLU A 997 -11.04 -20.53 -17.61
C GLU A 997 -9.73 -20.31 -18.38
N THR A 998 -9.60 -20.95 -19.54
CA THR A 998 -8.54 -20.58 -20.50
C THR A 998 -8.74 -19.14 -20.97
N ALA A 999 -7.67 -18.40 -21.28
CA ALA A 999 -7.82 -17.02 -21.74
C ALA A 999 -8.67 -16.90 -23.01
N VAL A 1000 -8.63 -17.90 -23.91
CA VAL A 1000 -9.44 -17.98 -25.12
C VAL A 1000 -10.91 -18.27 -24.80
N GLY A 1001 -11.18 -19.26 -23.93
CA GLY A 1001 -12.55 -19.61 -23.53
C GLY A 1001 -13.22 -18.48 -22.76
N TRP A 1002 -12.52 -17.89 -21.78
CA TRP A 1002 -12.95 -16.74 -21.01
C TRP A 1002 -13.35 -15.55 -21.89
N PHE A 1003 -12.46 -15.13 -22.81
CA PHE A 1003 -12.71 -13.97 -23.67
C PHE A 1003 -13.83 -14.20 -24.68
N ARG A 1004 -14.06 -15.46 -25.11
CA ARG A 1004 -15.15 -15.80 -26.03
C ARG A 1004 -16.50 -15.89 -25.32
N GLY A 1005 -16.58 -16.62 -24.21
CA GLY A 1005 -17.84 -16.98 -23.55
C GLY A 1005 -18.23 -16.14 -22.35
N SER A 1006 -17.28 -15.72 -21.52
CA SER A 1006 -17.54 -15.24 -20.14
C SER A 1006 -17.26 -13.76 -19.94
N ALA A 1007 -16.29 -13.19 -20.66
CA ALA A 1007 -16.07 -11.74 -20.70
C ALA A 1007 -17.27 -11.04 -21.36
N ASN A 1008 -17.73 -9.91 -20.80
CA ASN A 1008 -18.77 -9.11 -21.44
C ASN A 1008 -18.16 -8.19 -22.54
N GLU A 1009 -18.97 -7.66 -23.47
CA GLU A 1009 -18.43 -6.84 -24.58
C GLU A 1009 -17.80 -5.51 -24.10
N GLY A 1010 -18.18 -5.00 -22.93
CA GLY A 1010 -17.52 -3.88 -22.26
C GLY A 1010 -16.09 -4.24 -21.85
N ASP A 1011 -15.89 -5.39 -21.19
CA ASP A 1011 -14.56 -5.92 -20.85
C ASP A 1011 -13.72 -6.11 -22.12
N LYS A 1012 -14.29 -6.72 -23.17
CA LYS A 1012 -13.59 -6.96 -24.43
C LYS A 1012 -13.19 -5.64 -25.12
N ALA A 1013 -14.04 -4.62 -25.08
CA ALA A 1013 -13.71 -3.29 -25.58
C ALA A 1013 -12.61 -2.61 -24.73
N TYR A 1014 -12.66 -2.76 -23.40
CA TYR A 1014 -11.65 -2.21 -22.49
C TYR A 1014 -10.28 -2.88 -22.69
N ILE A 1015 -10.24 -4.22 -22.79
CA ILE A 1015 -9.06 -5.03 -23.12
C ILE A 1015 -8.38 -4.51 -24.39
N ARG A 1016 -9.14 -4.40 -25.50
CA ARG A 1016 -8.64 -3.92 -26.80
C ARG A 1016 -8.02 -2.53 -26.69
N SER A 1017 -8.73 -1.62 -26.00
CA SER A 1017 -8.30 -0.23 -25.79
C SER A 1017 -7.05 -0.11 -24.92
N TYR A 1018 -6.97 -0.92 -23.85
CA TYR A 1018 -5.91 -0.91 -22.83
C TYR A 1018 -4.62 -1.59 -23.33
N LEU A 1019 -4.73 -2.82 -23.87
CA LEU A 1019 -3.59 -3.60 -24.38
C LEU A 1019 -3.16 -3.20 -25.80
N ARG A 1020 -3.91 -2.32 -26.47
CA ARG A 1020 -3.69 -1.93 -27.89
C ARG A 1020 -3.72 -3.10 -28.87
N THR A 1021 -4.70 -3.99 -28.69
CA THR A 1021 -4.92 -5.19 -29.52
C THR A 1021 -6.33 -5.21 -30.13
N ASP A 1022 -6.55 -6.03 -31.16
CA ASP A 1022 -7.89 -6.41 -31.63
C ASP A 1022 -8.50 -7.57 -30.81
N GLY A 1023 -7.68 -8.27 -30.02
CA GLY A 1023 -8.06 -9.43 -29.20
C GLY A 1023 -8.18 -10.75 -29.99
N SER A 1024 -7.60 -10.82 -31.20
CA SER A 1024 -7.62 -12.03 -32.04
C SER A 1024 -6.82 -13.20 -31.44
N ASP A 1025 -5.67 -12.91 -30.81
CA ASP A 1025 -4.81 -13.86 -30.10
C ASP A 1025 -4.72 -13.51 -28.60
N ILE A 1026 -5.89 -13.38 -27.96
CA ILE A 1026 -6.06 -12.88 -26.58
C ILE A 1026 -5.19 -13.61 -25.54
N ALA A 1027 -4.98 -14.92 -25.69
CA ALA A 1027 -4.12 -15.68 -24.79
C ALA A 1027 -2.69 -15.16 -24.83
N TRP A 1028 -2.17 -14.88 -26.02
CA TRP A 1028 -0.85 -14.31 -26.18
C TRP A 1028 -0.78 -12.81 -25.91
N ASP A 1029 -1.87 -12.06 -26.06
CA ASP A 1029 -1.92 -10.67 -25.57
C ASP A 1029 -1.81 -10.62 -24.05
N PHE A 1030 -2.47 -11.54 -23.34
CA PHE A 1030 -2.29 -11.69 -21.89
C PHE A 1030 -0.87 -12.19 -21.55
N ILE A 1031 -0.30 -13.18 -22.25
CA ILE A 1031 1.09 -13.62 -22.03
C ILE A 1031 2.08 -12.47 -22.23
N ARG A 1032 2.00 -11.74 -23.35
CA ARG A 1032 2.85 -10.56 -23.65
C ARG A 1032 2.71 -9.49 -22.56
N SER A 1033 1.48 -9.21 -22.12
CA SER A 1033 1.20 -8.26 -21.03
C SER A 1033 1.82 -8.68 -19.69
N CYS A 1034 1.62 -9.93 -19.27
CA CYS A 1034 2.20 -10.49 -18.03
C CYS A 1034 3.74 -10.52 -18.08
N MET A 1035 4.30 -10.87 -19.23
CA MET A 1035 5.75 -10.85 -19.46
C MET A 1035 6.29 -9.41 -19.40
N ALA A 1036 5.63 -8.44 -20.01
CA ALA A 1036 6.04 -7.04 -19.97
C ALA A 1036 5.91 -6.39 -18.57
N ALA A 1037 4.88 -6.76 -17.80
CA ALA A 1037 4.53 -6.16 -16.51
C ALA A 1037 5.69 -6.19 -15.48
N VAL A 1038 5.62 -5.29 -14.49
CA VAL A 1038 6.66 -5.12 -13.45
C VAL A 1038 6.94 -6.33 -12.53
N PRO A 1039 6.02 -7.28 -12.25
CA PRO A 1039 6.26 -8.37 -11.29
C PRO A 1039 7.44 -9.27 -11.66
N ARG A 1040 8.24 -9.66 -10.66
CA ARG A 1040 9.49 -10.42 -10.86
C ARG A 1040 9.26 -11.80 -11.48
N THR A 1041 8.15 -12.47 -11.17
CA THR A 1041 7.78 -13.75 -11.80
C THR A 1041 6.52 -13.60 -12.63
N CYS A 1042 6.57 -14.06 -13.88
CA CYS A 1042 5.39 -14.30 -14.71
C CYS A 1042 5.20 -15.82 -14.85
N VAL A 1043 3.97 -16.32 -14.68
CA VAL A 1043 3.64 -17.73 -14.96
C VAL A 1043 2.39 -17.79 -15.82
N THR A 1044 2.40 -18.59 -16.89
CA THR A 1044 1.25 -18.82 -17.77
C THR A 1044 0.83 -20.28 -17.76
N MET A 1045 -0.46 -20.57 -17.95
CA MET A 1045 -0.94 -21.93 -18.13
C MET A 1045 -0.47 -22.48 -19.47
N MET A 1046 -0.14 -23.77 -19.51
CA MET A 1046 0.21 -24.42 -20.78
C MET A 1046 -0.93 -24.33 -21.81
N GLN A 1047 -2.19 -24.35 -21.34
CA GLN A 1047 -3.38 -24.13 -22.17
C GLN A 1047 -3.38 -22.80 -22.92
N ASP A 1048 -2.92 -21.70 -22.28
CA ASP A 1048 -2.90 -20.37 -22.90
C ASP A 1048 -1.81 -20.29 -23.97
N VAL A 1049 -0.62 -20.85 -23.69
CA VAL A 1049 0.47 -20.99 -24.69
C VAL A 1049 -0.04 -21.75 -25.93
N MET A 1050 -0.78 -22.84 -25.70
CA MET A 1050 -1.41 -23.67 -26.73
C MET A 1050 -2.67 -23.06 -27.38
N ARG A 1051 -3.12 -21.87 -26.93
CA ARG A 1051 -4.34 -21.17 -27.42
C ARG A 1051 -5.62 -22.01 -27.33
N LEU A 1052 -5.72 -22.89 -26.34
CA LEU A 1052 -6.88 -23.78 -26.16
C LEU A 1052 -8.07 -23.03 -25.54
N ASP A 1053 -9.28 -23.53 -25.80
CA ASP A 1053 -10.51 -23.07 -25.16
C ASP A 1053 -10.85 -23.91 -23.90
N ASN A 1054 -12.03 -23.70 -23.32
CA ASN A 1054 -12.43 -24.34 -22.06
C ASN A 1054 -12.63 -25.86 -22.14
N THR A 1055 -12.50 -26.50 -23.31
CA THR A 1055 -12.26 -27.95 -23.38
C THR A 1055 -10.95 -28.39 -22.69
N ALA A 1056 -10.05 -27.44 -22.43
CA ALA A 1056 -8.78 -27.63 -21.71
C ALA A 1056 -8.76 -27.06 -20.27
N ARG A 1057 -9.89 -26.55 -19.76
CA ARG A 1057 -9.97 -25.99 -18.39
C ARG A 1057 -9.58 -27.06 -17.36
N MET A 1058 -8.70 -26.72 -16.42
CA MET A 1058 -8.17 -27.70 -15.46
C MET A 1058 -9.14 -27.94 -14.30
N ASN A 1059 -9.72 -26.89 -13.72
CA ASN A 1059 -10.74 -26.98 -12.68
C ASN A 1059 -11.85 -25.94 -12.87
N THR A 1060 -13.06 -26.29 -12.44
CA THR A 1060 -14.19 -25.37 -12.26
C THR A 1060 -14.56 -25.38 -10.78
N PRO A 1061 -14.19 -24.34 -10.00
CA PRO A 1061 -14.59 -24.21 -8.60
C PRO A 1061 -16.09 -24.39 -8.41
N GLY A 1062 -16.48 -25.05 -7.32
CA GLY A 1062 -17.88 -25.41 -7.03
C GLY A 1062 -18.40 -26.67 -7.73
N THR A 1063 -17.65 -27.30 -8.66
CA THR A 1063 -18.07 -28.59 -9.27
C THR A 1063 -17.24 -29.77 -8.78
N ALA A 1064 -17.91 -30.88 -8.46
CA ALA A 1064 -17.26 -32.06 -7.87
C ALA A 1064 -16.71 -33.05 -8.92
N ALA A 1065 -17.16 -32.98 -10.17
CA ALA A 1065 -16.87 -33.97 -11.21
C ALA A 1065 -16.39 -33.33 -12.52
N GLY A 1066 -15.53 -34.06 -13.24
CA GLY A 1066 -15.00 -33.66 -14.55
C GLY A 1066 -13.67 -32.90 -14.52
N ASN A 1067 -13.28 -32.37 -13.35
CA ASN A 1067 -12.06 -31.58 -13.16
C ASN A 1067 -10.78 -32.44 -13.10
N TRP A 1068 -9.62 -31.78 -13.22
CA TRP A 1068 -8.26 -32.34 -13.10
C TRP A 1068 -7.86 -33.32 -14.21
N ARG A 1069 -8.62 -33.40 -15.31
CA ARG A 1069 -8.45 -34.41 -16.37
C ARG A 1069 -7.58 -33.96 -17.56
N TRP A 1070 -7.42 -32.67 -17.81
CA TRP A 1070 -6.81 -32.18 -19.05
C TRP A 1070 -5.36 -32.65 -19.24
N ARG A 1071 -4.99 -32.98 -20.50
CA ARG A 1071 -3.61 -33.30 -20.91
C ARG A 1071 -3.18 -32.52 -22.15
N MET A 1072 -1.89 -32.22 -22.22
CA MET A 1072 -1.21 -31.54 -23.32
C MET A 1072 -1.20 -32.34 -24.64
N GLY A 1073 -1.53 -33.63 -24.61
CA GLY A 1073 -1.74 -34.48 -25.80
C GLY A 1073 -0.66 -35.54 -26.00
N ASP A 1074 -0.37 -35.86 -27.26
CA ASP A 1074 0.63 -36.86 -27.65
C ASP A 1074 2.09 -36.33 -27.62
N TRP A 1075 3.04 -37.27 -27.71
CA TRP A 1075 4.49 -37.06 -27.77
C TRP A 1075 4.96 -36.04 -28.81
N GLY A 1076 4.22 -35.88 -29.91
CA GLY A 1076 4.53 -34.93 -31.00
C GLY A 1076 4.10 -33.49 -30.70
N VAL A 1077 3.56 -33.21 -29.52
CA VAL A 1077 3.16 -31.85 -29.12
C VAL A 1077 4.33 -30.87 -29.14
N TYR A 1078 5.52 -31.27 -28.71
CA TYR A 1078 6.72 -30.42 -28.72
C TYR A 1078 7.17 -30.06 -30.15
N ASP A 1079 6.97 -30.95 -31.13
CA ASP A 1079 7.21 -30.65 -32.55
C ASP A 1079 6.20 -29.65 -33.10
N ARG A 1080 4.93 -29.72 -32.66
CA ARG A 1080 3.88 -28.77 -33.05
C ARG A 1080 4.09 -27.39 -32.42
N LEU A 1081 4.59 -27.32 -31.19
CA LEU A 1081 4.79 -26.09 -30.41
C LEU A 1081 6.05 -25.29 -30.78
N LYS A 1082 6.73 -25.57 -31.90
CA LYS A 1082 7.98 -24.90 -32.27
C LYS A 1082 7.83 -23.39 -32.48
N ALA A 1083 6.66 -22.92 -32.93
CA ALA A 1083 6.38 -21.49 -33.03
C ALA A 1083 6.25 -20.87 -31.64
N GLU A 1084 5.40 -21.46 -30.78
CA GLU A 1084 5.16 -21.04 -29.40
C GLU A 1084 6.43 -21.05 -28.56
N THR A 1085 7.34 -22.00 -28.81
CA THR A 1085 8.65 -22.10 -28.14
C THR A 1085 9.55 -20.90 -28.52
N ALA A 1086 9.60 -20.55 -29.80
CA ALA A 1086 10.37 -19.41 -30.29
C ALA A 1086 9.76 -18.07 -29.84
N ASP A 1087 8.43 -17.95 -29.87
CA ASP A 1087 7.71 -16.75 -29.41
C ASP A 1087 7.85 -16.55 -27.90
N LEU A 1088 7.73 -17.61 -27.08
CA LEU A 1088 8.00 -17.54 -25.64
C LEU A 1088 9.44 -17.09 -25.37
N HIS A 1089 10.43 -17.66 -26.08
CA HIS A 1089 11.83 -17.29 -25.93
C HIS A 1089 12.07 -15.82 -26.31
N GLN A 1090 11.50 -15.35 -27.42
CA GLN A 1090 11.68 -13.99 -27.88
C GLN A 1090 10.95 -12.96 -26.99
N VAL A 1091 9.75 -13.27 -26.48
CA VAL A 1091 9.06 -12.43 -25.49
C VAL A 1091 9.82 -12.42 -24.14
N ALA A 1092 10.34 -13.56 -23.69
CA ALA A 1092 11.17 -13.63 -22.48
C ALA A 1092 12.49 -12.85 -22.63
N LYS A 1093 13.05 -12.79 -23.84
CA LYS A 1093 14.25 -12.00 -24.17
C LYS A 1093 13.95 -10.50 -24.11
N ASP A 1094 12.92 -10.05 -24.83
CA ASP A 1094 12.59 -8.62 -24.94
C ASP A 1094 12.07 -8.03 -23.62
N THR A 1095 11.48 -8.85 -22.75
CA THR A 1095 11.01 -8.44 -21.41
C THR A 1095 12.02 -8.68 -20.28
N ASN A 1096 13.26 -9.08 -20.62
CA ASN A 1096 14.36 -9.41 -19.72
C ASN A 1096 13.95 -10.41 -18.61
N ARG A 1097 13.45 -11.58 -19.03
CA ARG A 1097 13.05 -12.73 -18.20
C ARG A 1097 13.78 -14.05 -18.55
N LEU A 1098 14.62 -14.06 -19.60
CA LEU A 1098 15.52 -15.18 -19.89
C LEU A 1098 16.48 -15.46 -18.71
N PRO A 1099 16.96 -16.70 -18.54
CA PRO A 1099 18.04 -17.00 -17.60
C PRO A 1099 19.27 -16.13 -17.91
N PRO A 1100 19.94 -15.56 -16.89
CA PRO A 1100 21.18 -14.83 -17.10
C PRO A 1100 22.23 -15.74 -17.76
N PRO A 1101 23.02 -15.25 -18.73
CA PRO A 1101 23.90 -16.09 -19.54
C PRO A 1101 24.85 -16.87 -18.64
N ALA A 1102 24.84 -18.19 -18.79
CA ALA A 1102 25.58 -19.11 -17.94
C ALA A 1102 27.05 -18.69 -17.87
N LYS A 1103 27.49 -18.26 -16.67
CA LYS A 1103 28.89 -17.88 -16.44
C LYS A 1103 29.77 -19.07 -16.80
N LYS A 1104 30.48 -18.97 -17.93
CA LYS A 1104 31.52 -19.94 -18.29
C LYS A 1104 32.43 -20.09 -17.08
N LYS A 1105 32.40 -21.25 -16.43
CA LYS A 1105 33.47 -21.64 -15.52
C LYS A 1105 34.74 -21.67 -16.38
N ALA A 1106 35.64 -20.73 -16.16
CA ALA A 1106 36.96 -20.82 -16.75
C ALA A 1106 37.59 -22.12 -16.25
N ALA A 1107 38.03 -22.97 -17.17
CA ALA A 1107 38.70 -24.21 -16.85
C ALA A 1107 40.18 -23.94 -16.49
N GLU A 1108 40.40 -23.15 -15.44
CA GLU A 1108 41.72 -22.84 -14.89
C GLU A 1108 42.01 -23.79 -13.71
N ALA A 1109 42.09 -25.08 -14.04
CA ALA A 1109 42.47 -26.18 -13.17
C ALA A 1109 42.96 -27.39 -14.00
N ALA A 1110 43.85 -27.12 -14.96
CA ALA A 1110 44.54 -28.08 -15.82
C ALA A 1110 45.92 -27.51 -16.18
#